data_AF-A0A9E5IJ56-F1
#
_entry.id   AF-A0A9E5IJ56-F1
#
_cell.length_a   1.000
_cell.length_b   1.000
_cell.length_c   1.000
_cell.angle_alpha   90.00
_cell.angle_beta   90.00
_cell.angle_gamma   90.00
#
_symmetry.space_group_name_H-M   'P 1'
#
loop_
_entity.id
_entity.type
_entity.pdbx_description
1 polymer ?
#
loop_
_entity_poly.entity_id
_entity_poly.type
_entity_poly.pdbx_seq_one_letter_code
_entity_poly.pdbx_strand_id
1 'polypeptide(L)'
;MKTRTRSALKFATATAILLGAIHSLTAQVSYVSGTYTQNFDSLATAATIKADAFDFADNVTLPGWYAESLTTNYTGAAATFTLATTVAVSTRADKYSISDNSTNAGDLYSSGTLNSTDRALGSVGSSSIDYFYGVRITNNTGSPLKNFTVTYDGEQWRRGGNTTERAETLNVAYRIGGTALDNSGTWILIPELAFTSPNITPTGPGVAAGLDGNAAANRVAGITKKVTAAIANGESVWIVFADADDVGSDHAMAVDNFSFTAEVNTGSNVSVGAGSTFTATDLAGAPFTAIDTAVFSGSGRTITLSNSAGSVAAAALKFSSSGFTLAGNSAAPLTLNGTVTVDTSVTAEISGVIAGSFGFDQKGLGSITLSGANTFVGPVGIEGRVIVTNDAALGDAANDIAFAGSSGVLAVPAGFTLGSGRSVGGSGTLETSAAGSVSIAGPLSATALTINTADTLNLTGSSKTVGSLTFANAAALNITGGDLQVTSGLAFNQISGNSTITGNVGFNSGTKTLSIGGGSVGVNGTLTLGGGRIQKIGAGTFDLTGSSTVVSGTGGLQVGIVGNEATMREGGTVKINNAGDLGTLQIFFNSGTLAATAPITSPISMSIGGRADTSGASLISLPTLSGSNLTFTGNDNYFFYNASVSAAYDRVAVEVNNTTRFEGTFAKTGTSATVALTSRVFILVGGTGTLEFAGNASAIVDDFDLDDSTTLSIASGATLGGRRVFVDSGTTLAGAGTFVGQANDSVEPAVLVASGGTLNPIGILTLNSSLNLGGSVQFNISGLTPGSGYDRVALTNTASTTAYTLAYGGNLNLDFGATAANGDYTLFTTGANITRTGSFSAVALTGTYSGSLTASGTTWSGTVGGKTFSFEETTGVLTVSGGVTPLEAWRSANFPGSTATTGNGADTADYDGDGLANLLEYATDTDAVLTNTNAKIAGPSLVVASTVTNGSGTFLTLSYPKNPAATDLTYTVQTTNDLGVTFTTGTGSTNVNGNTVTYTDNVPLNSTNARRFLRLQVAH
;
A
#
# COMPACT_ATOMS: atom_id res chain seq x y z
N MET A 1 40.71 -24.54 4.05
CA MET A 1 39.75 -25.65 3.81
C MET A 1 38.61 -25.05 3.00
N LYS A 2 38.55 -25.22 1.66
CA LYS A 2 37.91 -26.31 0.90
C LYS A 2 36.42 -26.54 1.23
N THR A 3 35.54 -26.28 0.24
CA THR A 3 34.12 -26.76 0.12
C THR A 3 33.14 -26.29 1.21
N ARG A 4 31.81 -26.15 1.07
CA ARG A 4 30.75 -26.51 0.07
C ARG A 4 29.48 -25.64 0.42
N THR A 5 28.37 -25.44 -0.32
CA THR A 5 27.79 -26.01 -1.57
C THR A 5 26.89 -24.95 -2.29
N ARG A 6 26.37 -25.32 -3.47
CA ARG A 6 25.37 -24.70 -4.38
C ARG A 6 23.97 -24.37 -3.78
N SER A 7 23.29 -23.37 -4.37
CA SER A 7 22.02 -23.50 -5.15
C SER A 7 21.64 -22.12 -5.75
N ALA A 8 21.63 -21.88 -7.07
CA ALA A 8 20.84 -22.47 -8.17
C ALA A 8 19.50 -21.74 -8.44
N LEU A 9 19.52 -20.79 -9.39
CA LEU A 9 18.33 -20.30 -10.10
C LEU A 9 18.55 -20.53 -11.61
N LYS A 10 17.50 -20.95 -12.32
CA LYS A 10 17.57 -21.30 -13.74
C LYS A 10 17.05 -20.15 -14.60
N PHE A 11 17.73 -19.86 -15.71
CA PHE A 11 17.10 -19.36 -16.93
C PHE A 11 17.52 -20.27 -18.09
N ALA A 12 16.59 -20.53 -19.01
CA ALA A 12 16.73 -21.59 -20.01
C ALA A 12 17.23 -21.05 -21.35
N THR A 13 18.41 -21.51 -21.78
CA THR A 13 18.91 -21.30 -23.15
C THR A 13 18.19 -22.27 -24.10
N ALA A 14 17.16 -21.79 -24.78
CA ALA A 14 16.48 -22.53 -25.85
C ALA A 14 17.19 -22.29 -27.19
N THR A 15 18.23 -23.07 -27.47
CA THR A 15 18.98 -22.98 -28.74
C THR A 15 18.17 -23.55 -29.90
N ALA A 16 17.31 -22.74 -30.50
CA ALA A 16 16.60 -23.08 -31.73
C ALA A 16 17.55 -23.00 -32.93
N ILE A 17 18.05 -24.14 -33.41
CA ILE A 17 18.76 -24.23 -34.69
C ILE A 17 17.72 -24.11 -35.81
N LEU A 18 17.40 -22.87 -36.19
CA LEU A 18 16.61 -22.60 -37.38
C LEU A 18 17.55 -22.51 -38.58
N LEU A 19 17.49 -23.51 -39.46
CA LEU A 19 18.19 -23.51 -40.74
C LEU A 19 17.47 -22.58 -41.74
N GLY A 20 17.38 -21.31 -41.39
CA GLY A 20 16.90 -20.26 -42.27
C GLY A 20 17.98 -19.95 -43.30
N ALA A 21 17.69 -20.20 -44.58
CA ALA A 21 18.44 -19.61 -45.67
C ALA A 21 18.17 -18.10 -45.69
N ILE A 22 18.87 -17.36 -44.84
CA ILE A 22 18.91 -15.90 -44.87
C ILE A 22 19.53 -15.55 -46.22
N HIS A 23 18.66 -15.23 -47.18
CA HIS A 23 19.04 -14.46 -48.35
C HIS A 23 19.37 -13.07 -47.83
N SER A 24 20.58 -12.92 -47.31
CA SER A 24 21.12 -11.62 -46.94
C SER A 24 21.13 -10.81 -48.22
N LEU A 25 20.22 -9.84 -48.30
CA LEU A 25 20.26 -8.77 -49.28
C LEU A 25 21.50 -7.92 -48.98
N THR A 26 22.67 -8.44 -49.37
CA THR A 26 23.96 -7.77 -49.32
C THR A 26 23.99 -6.72 -50.41
N ALA A 27 23.21 -5.66 -50.22
CA ALA A 27 23.39 -4.42 -50.94
C ALA A 27 24.80 -3.86 -50.67
N GLN A 28 25.25 -2.97 -51.57
CA GLN A 28 26.16 -1.83 -51.38
C GLN A 28 27.05 -1.79 -50.11
N VAL A 29 28.32 -1.41 -50.25
CA VAL A 29 29.24 -1.28 -49.12
C VAL A 29 28.66 -0.36 -48.04
N SER A 30 28.22 -0.93 -46.91
CA SER A 30 27.59 -0.19 -45.82
C SER A 30 28.63 0.44 -44.92
N TYR A 31 29.00 1.68 -45.19
CA TYR A 31 30.03 2.40 -44.46
C TYR A 31 29.50 2.92 -43.12
N VAL A 32 29.97 2.32 -42.02
CA VAL A 32 29.61 2.70 -40.65
C VAL A 32 30.73 3.40 -39.88
N SER A 33 32.01 3.08 -40.18
CA SER A 33 33.21 3.77 -39.73
C SER A 33 34.46 3.12 -40.37
N GLY A 34 35.66 3.69 -40.15
CA GLY A 34 36.93 3.04 -40.49
C GLY A 34 37.29 3.07 -41.97
N THR A 35 37.85 1.98 -42.48
CA THR A 35 38.33 1.85 -43.86
C THR A 35 37.64 0.67 -44.54
N TYR A 36 37.05 0.90 -45.72
CA TYR A 36 36.71 -0.17 -46.65
C TYR A 36 37.92 -0.45 -47.55
N THR A 37 38.17 -1.72 -47.88
CA THR A 37 39.28 -2.15 -48.74
C THR A 37 38.84 -3.22 -49.74
N GLN A 38 39.43 -3.20 -50.93
CA GLN A 38 39.33 -4.26 -51.94
C GLN A 38 40.71 -4.47 -52.57
N ASN A 39 41.22 -5.70 -52.54
CA ASN A 39 42.49 -6.11 -53.15
C ASN A 39 42.30 -7.17 -54.25
N PHE A 40 41.06 -7.42 -54.67
CA PHE A 40 40.66 -8.20 -55.86
C PHE A 40 41.16 -9.65 -55.99
N ASP A 41 42.01 -10.17 -55.08
CA ASP A 41 42.49 -11.57 -54.94
C ASP A 41 41.40 -12.66 -54.98
N SER A 42 40.14 -12.28 -54.81
CA SER A 42 38.98 -13.18 -54.90
C SER A 42 38.45 -13.38 -56.33
N LEU A 43 38.98 -12.66 -57.32
CA LEU A 43 38.70 -12.88 -58.74
C LEU A 43 39.23 -14.24 -59.23
N ALA A 44 38.63 -14.78 -60.29
CA ALA A 44 38.98 -16.10 -60.81
C ALA A 44 40.45 -16.18 -61.27
N THR A 45 41.06 -17.34 -61.02
CA THR A 45 42.45 -17.67 -61.36
C THR A 45 42.51 -18.95 -62.20
N ALA A 46 43.51 -19.10 -63.06
CA ALA A 46 43.63 -20.26 -63.94
C ALA A 46 45.08 -20.56 -64.37
N ALA A 47 45.31 -21.80 -64.83
CA ALA A 47 46.58 -22.28 -65.38
C ALA A 47 46.81 -21.93 -66.87
N THR A 48 45.84 -21.27 -67.49
CA THR A 48 45.85 -20.81 -68.89
C THR A 48 44.95 -19.60 -68.99
N ILE A 49 45.20 -18.71 -69.96
CA ILE A 49 44.25 -17.67 -70.38
C ILE A 49 42.84 -18.27 -70.58
N LYS A 50 41.81 -17.52 -70.17
CA LYS A 50 40.41 -17.89 -70.32
C LYS A 50 39.61 -16.66 -70.76
N ALA A 51 39.27 -16.62 -72.05
CA ALA A 51 38.42 -15.58 -72.62
C ALA A 51 36.94 -15.84 -72.30
N ASP A 52 36.19 -14.78 -71.96
CA ASP A 52 34.73 -14.75 -71.78
C ASP A 52 34.16 -15.78 -70.78
N ALA A 53 35.00 -16.28 -69.87
CA ALA A 53 34.78 -17.56 -69.20
C ALA A 53 34.12 -17.48 -67.81
N PHE A 54 34.03 -16.29 -67.23
CA PHE A 54 33.49 -16.05 -65.89
C PHE A 54 32.48 -14.93 -65.90
N ASP A 55 31.45 -15.04 -65.06
CA ASP A 55 30.40 -14.03 -64.96
C ASP A 55 30.86 -12.88 -64.05
N PHE A 56 30.81 -11.64 -64.54
CA PHE A 56 30.88 -10.46 -63.67
C PHE A 56 29.47 -10.05 -63.26
N ALA A 57 28.98 -10.67 -62.17
CA ALA A 57 27.69 -10.35 -61.61
C ALA A 57 27.83 -9.18 -60.63
N ASP A 58 27.22 -8.04 -60.97
CA ASP A 58 27.17 -6.83 -60.16
C ASP A 58 26.91 -7.10 -58.67
N ASN A 59 27.81 -6.62 -57.82
CA ASN A 59 27.76 -6.73 -56.36
C ASN A 59 27.72 -8.18 -55.83
N VAL A 60 27.99 -9.18 -56.69
CA VAL A 60 28.07 -10.61 -56.36
C VAL A 60 29.47 -11.17 -56.61
N THR A 61 30.07 -10.90 -57.78
CA THR A 61 31.45 -11.33 -58.09
C THR A 61 32.46 -10.62 -57.20
N LEU A 62 32.21 -9.35 -56.85
CA LEU A 62 32.95 -8.59 -55.85
C LEU A 62 31.96 -7.72 -55.04
N PRO A 63 31.90 -7.82 -53.69
CA PRO A 63 30.90 -7.11 -52.89
C PRO A 63 30.98 -5.59 -53.04
N GLY A 64 29.86 -4.98 -53.48
CA GLY A 64 29.74 -3.55 -53.74
C GLY A 64 30.35 -3.05 -55.05
N TRP A 65 30.97 -3.91 -55.87
CA TRP A 65 31.54 -3.55 -57.17
C TRP A 65 30.63 -3.88 -58.34
N TYR A 66 30.68 -3.06 -59.37
CA TYR A 66 29.82 -3.07 -60.55
C TYR A 66 30.65 -2.91 -61.82
N ALA A 67 30.17 -3.43 -62.94
CA ALA A 67 30.79 -3.24 -64.26
C ALA A 67 29.75 -2.95 -65.36
N GLU A 68 30.11 -2.11 -66.33
CA GLU A 68 29.27 -1.71 -67.46
C GLU A 68 30.16 -1.43 -68.69
N SER A 69 29.61 -1.58 -69.90
CA SER A 69 30.39 -1.46 -71.14
C SER A 69 29.58 -0.86 -72.31
N LEU A 70 30.19 0.09 -73.03
CA LEU A 70 29.55 0.85 -74.12
C LEU A 70 30.14 0.52 -75.48
N THR A 71 29.30 0.32 -76.50
CA THR A 71 29.76 0.05 -77.88
C THR A 71 30.21 1.29 -78.68
N THR A 72 30.57 2.40 -78.02
CA THR A 72 31.13 3.61 -78.67
C THR A 72 31.97 4.42 -77.69
N ASN A 73 33.11 4.95 -78.16
CA ASN A 73 34.08 5.71 -77.37
C ASN A 73 33.47 6.91 -76.62
N TYR A 74 33.84 7.08 -75.36
CA TYR A 74 33.68 8.31 -74.60
C TYR A 74 34.73 9.35 -75.03
N THR A 75 34.26 10.51 -75.48
CA THR A 75 35.11 11.68 -75.79
C THR A 75 35.22 12.63 -74.58
N GLY A 76 36.26 12.42 -73.75
CA GLY A 76 36.40 13.05 -72.43
C GLY A 76 37.59 13.98 -72.22
N ALA A 77 37.47 15.26 -72.58
CA ALA A 77 38.49 16.29 -72.33
C ALA A 77 37.97 17.47 -71.46
N ALA A 78 36.99 17.21 -70.58
CA ALA A 78 36.35 18.21 -69.72
C ALA A 78 36.02 17.64 -68.33
N ALA A 79 35.81 18.52 -67.34
CA ALA A 79 35.75 18.16 -65.91
C ALA A 79 34.52 17.35 -65.44
N THR A 80 33.61 16.97 -66.34
CA THR A 80 32.38 16.22 -66.04
C THR A 80 32.03 15.27 -67.18
N PHE A 81 31.64 14.04 -66.86
CA PHE A 81 31.17 13.06 -67.83
C PHE A 81 29.64 12.89 -67.79
N THR A 82 29.04 12.70 -68.96
CA THR A 82 27.68 12.18 -69.14
C THR A 82 27.76 10.92 -70.01
N LEU A 83 27.58 9.75 -69.39
CA LEU A 83 27.55 8.44 -70.06
C LEU A 83 26.46 8.46 -71.16
N ALA A 84 26.82 8.12 -72.40
CA ALA A 84 26.03 8.51 -73.56
C ALA A 84 24.64 7.85 -73.63
N THR A 85 23.61 8.61 -74.02
CA THR A 85 22.19 8.24 -73.85
C THR A 85 21.59 7.37 -74.96
N THR A 86 22.38 6.93 -75.94
CA THR A 86 21.86 6.31 -77.18
C THR A 86 22.79 5.22 -77.74
N VAL A 87 23.52 4.54 -76.86
CA VAL A 87 24.51 3.50 -77.19
C VAL A 87 23.97 2.14 -76.77
N ALA A 88 24.32 1.07 -77.49
CA ALA A 88 23.99 -0.28 -77.06
C ALA A 88 24.87 -0.67 -75.86
N VAL A 89 24.26 -1.23 -74.82
CA VAL A 89 24.98 -1.99 -73.79
C VAL A 89 25.54 -3.24 -74.46
N SER A 90 26.85 -3.47 -74.35
CA SER A 90 27.47 -4.68 -74.91
C SER A 90 27.10 -5.90 -74.05
N THR A 91 26.81 -7.05 -74.67
CA THR A 91 26.56 -8.32 -73.96
C THR A 91 27.88 -8.97 -73.51
N ARG A 92 28.70 -8.16 -72.82
CA ARG A 92 30.01 -8.46 -72.26
C ARG A 92 30.22 -7.83 -70.89
N ALA A 93 29.41 -6.84 -70.49
CA ALA A 93 29.43 -6.30 -69.11
C ALA A 93 29.21 -7.40 -68.04
N ASP A 94 28.48 -8.47 -68.39
CA ASP A 94 28.24 -9.63 -67.54
C ASP A 94 29.41 -10.65 -67.53
N LYS A 95 30.55 -10.35 -68.14
CA LYS A 95 31.71 -11.25 -68.30
C LYS A 95 33.02 -10.62 -67.84
N TYR A 96 33.96 -11.50 -67.49
CA TYR A 96 35.38 -11.16 -67.43
C TYR A 96 36.27 -12.33 -67.85
N SER A 97 37.44 -11.98 -68.35
CA SER A 97 38.48 -12.89 -68.77
C SER A 97 39.60 -13.01 -67.73
N ILE A 98 40.37 -14.10 -67.78
CA ILE A 98 41.66 -14.20 -67.09
C ILE A 98 42.75 -13.94 -68.12
N SER A 99 43.50 -12.85 -67.94
CA SER A 99 44.70 -12.56 -68.73
C SER A 99 45.96 -12.80 -67.92
N ASP A 100 46.98 -13.33 -68.60
CA ASP A 100 48.32 -13.55 -68.06
C ASP A 100 49.31 -12.42 -68.38
N ASN A 101 48.83 -11.37 -69.08
CA ASN A 101 49.53 -10.24 -69.71
C ASN A 101 49.59 -10.24 -71.25
N SER A 102 49.21 -11.33 -71.93
CA SER A 102 49.43 -11.47 -73.38
C SER A 102 48.27 -11.03 -74.29
N THR A 103 47.07 -10.76 -73.76
CA THR A 103 45.85 -10.51 -74.55
C THR A 103 45.66 -9.05 -74.98
N ASN A 104 45.15 -8.82 -76.20
CA ASN A 104 44.85 -7.49 -76.76
C ASN A 104 43.38 -7.35 -77.23
N ALA A 105 42.46 -8.12 -76.67
CA ALA A 105 41.04 -7.96 -76.91
C ALA A 105 40.46 -6.95 -75.92
N GLY A 106 39.47 -6.16 -76.32
CA GLY A 106 38.72 -5.32 -75.39
C GLY A 106 37.84 -6.19 -74.48
N ASP A 107 38.18 -6.27 -73.20
CA ASP A 107 37.41 -7.02 -72.20
C ASP A 107 37.68 -6.52 -70.77
N LEU A 108 36.82 -6.92 -69.83
CA LEU A 108 37.12 -6.82 -68.40
C LEU A 108 38.00 -8.01 -67.97
N TYR A 109 38.99 -7.75 -67.11
CA TYR A 109 40.07 -8.70 -66.79
C TYR A 109 40.30 -8.89 -65.29
N SER A 110 40.39 -10.17 -64.91
CA SER A 110 41.16 -10.64 -63.75
C SER A 110 42.64 -10.70 -64.18
N SER A 111 43.36 -9.62 -63.91
CA SER A 111 44.76 -9.44 -64.30
C SER A 111 45.70 -10.04 -63.27
N GLY A 112 46.69 -10.82 -63.72
CA GLY A 112 47.73 -11.38 -62.86
C GLY A 112 48.38 -12.64 -63.43
N THR A 113 49.59 -12.95 -62.99
CA THR A 113 50.34 -14.12 -63.48
C THR A 113 49.56 -15.45 -63.28
N LEU A 114 49.68 -16.41 -64.21
CA LEU A 114 48.88 -17.64 -64.19
C LEU A 114 49.02 -18.42 -62.87
N ASN A 115 47.89 -18.92 -62.36
CA ASN A 115 47.71 -19.55 -61.04
C ASN A 115 48.00 -18.69 -59.80
N SER A 116 48.42 -17.42 -59.93
CA SER A 116 48.55 -16.54 -58.77
C SER A 116 47.18 -16.23 -58.13
N THR A 117 47.15 -16.10 -56.81
CA THR A 117 46.00 -15.53 -56.07
C THR A 117 46.06 -14.00 -56.01
N ASP A 118 47.24 -13.42 -56.21
CA ASP A 118 47.49 -11.99 -56.40
C ASP A 118 46.79 -11.54 -57.71
N ARG A 119 45.80 -10.64 -57.61
CA ARG A 119 44.94 -10.22 -58.73
C ARG A 119 44.57 -8.74 -58.67
N ALA A 120 44.63 -8.08 -59.82
CA ALA A 120 44.09 -6.74 -60.03
C ALA A 120 42.84 -6.79 -60.93
N LEU A 121 41.86 -5.90 -60.69
CA LEU A 121 40.71 -5.71 -61.59
C LEU A 121 41.06 -4.69 -62.67
N GLY A 122 41.06 -5.09 -63.93
CA GLY A 122 41.43 -4.21 -65.04
C GLY A 122 40.62 -4.42 -66.30
N SER A 123 41.02 -3.70 -67.34
CA SER A 123 40.38 -3.70 -68.66
C SER A 123 41.39 -3.43 -69.77
N VAL A 124 40.90 -3.54 -71.01
CA VAL A 124 41.55 -3.05 -72.23
C VAL A 124 40.46 -2.33 -73.05
N GLY A 125 40.72 -1.11 -73.50
CA GLY A 125 39.85 -0.39 -74.43
C GLY A 125 39.79 -1.03 -75.82
N SER A 126 38.73 -0.72 -76.60
CA SER A 126 38.67 -1.12 -78.01
C SER A 126 37.62 -0.36 -78.80
N SER A 127 37.84 -0.21 -80.11
CA SER A 127 36.91 0.42 -81.07
C SER A 127 35.52 -0.21 -81.21
N SER A 128 35.20 -1.20 -80.37
CA SER A 128 33.86 -1.76 -80.18
C SER A 128 33.36 -1.77 -78.74
N ILE A 129 34.20 -1.47 -77.73
CA ILE A 129 33.88 -1.51 -76.29
C ILE A 129 34.77 -0.56 -75.47
N ASP A 130 34.16 0.41 -74.80
CA ASP A 130 34.70 1.11 -73.61
C ASP A 130 34.24 0.39 -72.33
N TYR A 131 35.06 0.40 -71.27
CA TYR A 131 34.75 -0.26 -69.99
C TYR A 131 34.68 0.71 -68.80
N PHE A 132 33.67 0.48 -67.96
CA PHE A 132 33.45 1.20 -66.70
C PHE A 132 33.31 0.20 -65.57
N TYR A 133 34.07 0.36 -64.49
CA TYR A 133 33.95 -0.50 -63.31
C TYR A 133 34.19 0.30 -62.04
N GLY A 134 33.49 -0.03 -60.96
CA GLY A 134 33.52 0.82 -59.78
C GLY A 134 32.73 0.31 -58.59
N VAL A 135 32.86 1.01 -57.46
CA VAL A 135 32.27 0.63 -56.17
C VAL A 135 31.14 1.57 -55.76
N ARG A 136 30.06 0.99 -55.22
CA ARG A 136 28.97 1.70 -54.56
C ARG A 136 29.08 1.58 -53.03
N ILE A 137 29.27 2.71 -52.37
CA ILE A 137 29.42 2.83 -50.92
C ILE A 137 28.27 3.66 -50.37
N THR A 138 27.70 3.32 -49.22
CA THR A 138 26.55 4.04 -48.62
C THR A 138 26.82 4.41 -47.18
N ASN A 139 26.54 5.66 -46.83
CA ASN A 139 26.72 6.19 -45.49
C ASN A 139 25.65 5.65 -44.53
N ASN A 140 26.05 4.80 -43.60
CA ASN A 140 25.21 4.31 -42.49
C ASN A 140 25.85 4.66 -41.13
N THR A 141 26.59 5.77 -41.05
CA THR A 141 27.31 6.21 -39.83
C THR A 141 26.40 6.80 -38.75
N GLY A 142 25.12 7.06 -39.04
CA GLY A 142 24.19 7.78 -38.17
C GLY A 142 24.31 9.30 -38.26
N SER A 143 25.11 9.84 -39.19
CA SER A 143 25.31 11.28 -39.39
C SER A 143 25.71 11.57 -40.84
N PRO A 144 25.55 12.81 -41.36
CA PRO A 144 26.08 13.15 -42.68
C PRO A 144 27.62 13.11 -42.69
N LEU A 145 28.20 12.58 -43.76
CA LEU A 145 29.63 12.70 -44.03
C LEU A 145 29.93 14.07 -44.65
N LYS A 146 31.11 14.63 -44.34
CA LYS A 146 31.58 15.93 -44.87
C LYS A 146 32.67 15.83 -45.94
N ASN A 147 33.34 14.68 -46.04
CA ASN A 147 34.36 14.38 -47.06
C ASN A 147 34.66 12.87 -47.07
N PHE A 148 35.27 12.41 -48.15
CA PHE A 148 35.82 11.05 -48.28
C PHE A 148 37.23 11.07 -48.88
N THR A 149 37.98 9.98 -48.71
CA THR A 149 39.30 9.78 -49.30
C THR A 149 39.35 8.41 -49.98
N VAL A 150 39.82 8.37 -51.22
CA VAL A 150 40.11 7.15 -51.99
C VAL A 150 41.63 7.01 -52.12
N THR A 151 42.13 5.78 -52.01
CA THR A 151 43.52 5.42 -52.36
C THR A 151 43.52 4.07 -53.09
N TYR A 152 44.34 3.90 -54.11
CA TYR A 152 44.54 2.60 -54.80
C TYR A 152 45.93 2.52 -55.48
N ASP A 153 46.29 1.33 -55.96
CA ASP A 153 47.47 1.07 -56.78
C ASP A 153 47.05 0.88 -58.26
N GLY A 154 47.64 1.66 -59.17
CA GLY A 154 47.40 1.53 -60.61
C GLY A 154 48.46 0.65 -61.27
N GLU A 155 48.03 -0.39 -61.98
CA GLU A 155 48.93 -1.39 -62.59
C GLU A 155 48.75 -1.52 -64.11
N GLN A 156 49.85 -1.51 -64.86
CA GLN A 156 49.85 -1.74 -66.30
C GLN A 156 50.28 -3.19 -66.60
N TRP A 157 49.33 -4.02 -67.03
CA TRP A 157 49.55 -5.42 -67.35
C TRP A 157 49.92 -5.68 -68.82
N ARG A 158 49.73 -4.71 -69.73
CA ARG A 158 50.19 -4.83 -71.12
C ARG A 158 50.52 -3.46 -71.73
N ARG A 159 51.53 -3.42 -72.61
CA ARG A 159 51.82 -2.28 -73.49
C ARG A 159 51.31 -2.53 -74.90
N GLY A 160 50.75 -1.49 -75.50
CA GLY A 160 50.00 -1.50 -76.75
C GLY A 160 50.79 -2.04 -77.93
N GLY A 161 52.02 -1.53 -78.08
CA GLY A 161 52.88 -1.83 -79.22
C GLY A 161 52.65 -0.89 -80.39
N ASN A 162 52.27 0.36 -80.11
CA ASN A 162 52.00 1.37 -81.11
C ASN A 162 53.30 1.83 -81.79
N THR A 163 53.20 2.23 -83.06
CA THR A 163 54.38 2.71 -83.84
C THR A 163 54.91 4.04 -83.30
N THR A 164 54.04 4.84 -82.70
CA THR A 164 54.37 5.90 -81.74
C THR A 164 53.63 5.55 -80.45
N GLU A 165 54.32 4.91 -79.51
CA GLU A 165 53.78 4.55 -78.20
C GLU A 165 53.33 5.81 -77.44
N ARG A 166 52.23 5.69 -76.69
CA ARG A 166 51.61 6.78 -75.93
C ARG A 166 51.41 6.36 -74.48
N ALA A 167 51.11 7.34 -73.64
CA ALA A 167 50.64 7.08 -72.29
C ALA A 167 49.12 7.13 -72.29
N GLU A 168 48.50 6.03 -71.91
CA GLU A 168 47.05 5.81 -71.91
C GLU A 168 46.56 5.94 -70.46
N THR A 169 45.30 6.32 -70.23
CA THR A 169 44.86 6.79 -68.89
C THR A 169 43.50 6.26 -68.46
N LEU A 170 43.53 5.43 -67.41
CA LEU A 170 42.35 5.01 -66.66
C LEU A 170 41.85 6.21 -65.83
N ASN A 171 40.70 6.76 -66.22
CA ASN A 171 40.11 7.95 -65.60
C ASN A 171 39.26 7.57 -64.37
N VAL A 172 39.23 8.42 -63.35
CA VAL A 172 38.43 8.17 -62.14
C VAL A 172 37.42 9.28 -61.90
N ALA A 173 36.16 8.90 -61.65
CA ALA A 173 35.05 9.82 -61.40
C ALA A 173 34.18 9.37 -60.21
N TYR A 174 33.35 10.28 -59.69
CA TYR A 174 32.37 9.96 -58.64
C TYR A 174 30.99 10.58 -58.89
N ARG A 175 29.97 10.01 -58.24
CA ARG A 175 28.58 10.51 -58.23
C ARG A 175 27.97 10.26 -56.85
N ILE A 176 27.19 11.22 -56.35
CA ILE A 176 26.36 11.04 -55.14
C ILE A 176 24.95 10.61 -55.56
N GLY A 177 24.36 9.65 -54.85
CA GLY A 177 23.08 9.02 -55.21
C GLY A 177 23.17 8.05 -56.39
N GLY A 178 22.02 7.61 -56.89
CA GLY A 178 21.89 6.63 -57.98
C GLY A 178 21.99 5.17 -57.51
N THR A 179 21.29 4.27 -58.21
CA THR A 179 21.12 2.86 -57.81
C THR A 179 21.84 1.83 -58.68
N ALA A 180 22.29 2.19 -59.88
CA ALA A 180 23.06 1.36 -60.79
C ALA A 180 24.26 2.13 -61.37
N LEU A 181 25.22 1.43 -61.98
CA LEU A 181 26.34 2.01 -62.73
C LEU A 181 25.83 2.46 -64.11
N ASP A 182 25.28 3.68 -64.19
CA ASP A 182 24.47 4.12 -65.32
C ASP A 182 24.66 5.61 -65.68
N ASN A 183 23.89 6.07 -66.67
CA ASN A 183 23.84 7.48 -67.11
C ASN A 183 22.86 8.34 -66.30
N SER A 184 22.36 7.88 -65.16
CA SER A 184 21.44 8.67 -64.33
C SER A 184 22.19 9.73 -63.52
N GLY A 185 22.17 10.98 -64.00
CA GLY A 185 22.83 12.12 -63.36
C GLY A 185 24.26 12.38 -63.84
N THR A 186 25.04 13.11 -63.05
CA THR A 186 26.33 13.68 -63.47
C THR A 186 27.50 13.01 -62.77
N TRP A 187 28.49 12.57 -63.55
CA TRP A 187 29.75 12.04 -63.03
C TRP A 187 30.81 13.16 -62.98
N ILE A 188 31.41 13.35 -61.81
CA ILE A 188 32.42 14.39 -61.55
C ILE A 188 33.80 13.73 -61.60
N LEU A 189 34.66 14.21 -62.50
CA LEU A 189 36.02 13.69 -62.67
C LEU A 189 36.91 14.03 -61.46
N ILE A 190 37.82 13.12 -61.10
CA ILE A 190 38.83 13.31 -60.07
C ILE A 190 40.22 13.14 -60.72
N PRO A 191 40.79 14.19 -61.35
CA PRO A 191 42.03 14.06 -62.12
C PRO A 191 43.23 13.58 -61.30
N GLU A 192 43.27 13.86 -59.99
CA GLU A 192 44.35 13.38 -59.12
C GLU A 192 44.22 11.91 -58.70
N LEU A 193 43.16 11.22 -59.14
CA LEU A 193 43.01 9.77 -59.08
C LEU A 193 43.17 9.10 -60.45
N ALA A 194 43.52 9.81 -61.53
CA ALA A 194 43.74 9.16 -62.82
C ALA A 194 45.05 8.35 -62.83
N PHE A 195 45.01 7.11 -63.32
CA PHE A 195 46.20 6.28 -63.52
C PHE A 195 46.62 6.31 -64.99
N THR A 196 47.77 6.95 -65.24
CA THR A 196 48.41 6.99 -66.57
C THR A 196 49.51 5.93 -66.66
N SER A 197 49.51 5.16 -67.74
CA SER A 197 50.38 4.00 -67.94
C SER A 197 51.88 4.36 -67.91
N PRO A 198 52.71 3.78 -67.02
CA PRO A 198 54.11 4.18 -66.86
C PRO A 198 55.06 3.60 -67.92
N ASN A 199 54.76 2.42 -68.49
CA ASN A 199 55.66 1.73 -69.42
C ASN A 199 55.31 2.08 -70.87
N ILE A 200 55.89 3.20 -71.34
CA ILE A 200 55.68 3.75 -72.70
C ILE A 200 56.96 3.77 -73.55
N THR A 201 58.03 3.13 -73.11
CA THR A 201 59.32 3.12 -73.83
C THR A 201 59.51 1.79 -74.56
N PRO A 202 59.42 1.75 -75.91
CA PRO A 202 59.52 0.50 -76.64
C PRO A 202 60.95 -0.06 -76.70
N THR A 203 61.06 -1.39 -76.72
CA THR A 203 62.30 -2.12 -77.09
C THR A 203 62.50 -2.20 -78.61
N GLY A 204 61.76 -1.39 -79.37
CA GLY A 204 61.70 -1.31 -80.83
C GLY A 204 60.32 -0.76 -81.24
N PRO A 205 60.18 0.02 -82.33
CA PRO A 205 58.88 0.53 -82.76
C PRO A 205 57.91 -0.61 -83.10
N GLY A 206 56.64 -0.50 -82.66
CA GLY A 206 55.63 -1.51 -82.99
C GLY A 206 55.66 -2.79 -82.15
N VAL A 207 56.40 -2.82 -81.03
CA VAL A 207 56.59 -4.02 -80.20
C VAL A 207 55.66 -4.01 -78.99
N ALA A 208 54.52 -4.69 -79.12
CA ALA A 208 53.63 -5.00 -78.00
C ALA A 208 54.35 -5.88 -76.96
N ALA A 209 54.01 -5.71 -75.69
CA ALA A 209 54.62 -6.48 -74.60
C ALA A 209 53.62 -6.78 -73.49
N GLY A 210 53.55 -8.04 -73.08
CA GLY A 210 52.97 -8.40 -71.80
C GLY A 210 53.88 -7.94 -70.67
N LEU A 211 53.29 -7.36 -69.63
CA LEU A 211 53.98 -6.80 -68.48
C LEU A 211 53.59 -7.54 -67.19
N ASP A 212 54.42 -7.42 -66.16
CA ASP A 212 54.05 -7.83 -64.81
C ASP A 212 53.60 -6.57 -64.07
N GLY A 213 52.29 -6.41 -63.85
CA GLY A 213 51.72 -5.20 -63.24
C GLY A 213 52.23 -4.98 -61.81
N ASN A 214 52.57 -6.06 -61.10
CA ASN A 214 53.17 -6.01 -59.77
C ASN A 214 54.59 -5.42 -59.75
N ALA A 215 55.30 -5.41 -60.88
CA ALA A 215 56.65 -4.88 -60.96
C ALA A 215 56.63 -3.34 -60.93
N ALA A 216 57.47 -2.73 -60.07
CA ALA A 216 57.49 -1.29 -59.83
C ALA A 216 57.84 -0.38 -61.05
N ALA A 217 58.17 -0.95 -62.21
CA ALA A 217 58.30 -0.23 -63.48
C ALA A 217 56.96 -0.10 -64.25
N ASN A 218 55.97 -0.90 -63.88
CA ASN A 218 54.65 -1.00 -64.50
C ASN A 218 53.52 -0.54 -63.54
N ARG A 219 53.85 -0.19 -62.28
CA ARG A 219 52.93 0.21 -61.22
C ARG A 219 53.13 1.63 -60.74
N VAL A 220 52.03 2.31 -60.41
CA VAL A 220 52.01 3.54 -59.60
C VAL A 220 51.20 3.25 -58.34
N ALA A 221 51.89 3.02 -57.23
CA ALA A 221 51.26 2.67 -55.95
C ALA A 221 50.83 3.92 -55.14
N GLY A 222 49.73 3.80 -54.40
CA GLY A 222 49.24 4.83 -53.47
C GLY A 222 48.64 6.08 -54.11
N ILE A 223 48.05 5.96 -55.31
CA ILE A 223 47.30 7.04 -55.98
C ILE A 223 46.14 7.45 -55.04
N THR A 224 46.14 8.68 -54.52
CA THR A 224 45.26 9.07 -53.42
C THR A 224 44.70 10.48 -53.55
N LYS A 225 43.42 10.65 -53.17
CA LYS A 225 42.74 11.95 -53.15
C LYS A 225 41.66 12.00 -52.08
N LYS A 226 41.68 13.08 -51.30
CA LYS A 226 40.56 13.51 -50.45
C LYS A 226 39.61 14.42 -51.24
N VAL A 227 38.34 14.04 -51.29
CA VAL A 227 37.25 14.72 -51.99
C VAL A 227 36.32 15.35 -50.96
N THR A 228 36.03 16.65 -51.13
CA THR A 228 35.05 17.36 -50.29
C THR A 228 33.68 17.26 -50.93
N ALA A 229 32.91 16.27 -50.53
CA ALA A 229 31.51 16.07 -50.89
C ALA A 229 30.72 15.69 -49.62
N ALA A 230 29.52 16.25 -49.48
CA ALA A 230 28.59 15.87 -48.43
C ALA A 230 27.81 14.62 -48.86
N ILE A 231 27.55 13.70 -47.93
CA ILE A 231 26.77 12.48 -48.17
C ILE A 231 25.80 12.31 -46.99
N ALA A 232 24.49 12.37 -47.23
CA ALA A 232 23.49 12.20 -46.19
C ALA A 232 23.51 10.77 -45.60
N ASN A 233 22.97 10.59 -44.38
CA ASN A 233 22.84 9.24 -43.82
C ASN A 233 21.74 8.48 -44.57
N GLY A 234 22.06 7.29 -45.08
CA GLY A 234 21.26 6.50 -46.02
C GLY A 234 21.61 6.73 -47.50
N GLU A 235 22.49 7.69 -47.84
CA GLU A 235 22.83 8.05 -49.21
C GLU A 235 24.11 7.36 -49.71
N SER A 236 24.15 7.05 -51.01
CA SER A 236 25.28 6.39 -51.67
C SER A 236 26.27 7.38 -52.29
N VAL A 237 27.54 7.00 -52.36
CA VAL A 237 28.54 7.52 -53.30
C VAL A 237 29.01 6.37 -54.19
N TRP A 238 29.18 6.66 -55.48
CA TRP A 238 29.83 5.78 -56.45
C TRP A 238 31.22 6.33 -56.75
N ILE A 239 32.21 5.44 -56.89
CA ILE A 239 33.54 5.76 -57.42
C ILE A 239 33.81 4.79 -58.57
N VAL A 240 34.11 5.32 -59.76
CA VAL A 240 34.19 4.57 -61.02
C VAL A 240 35.50 4.86 -61.73
N PHE A 241 36.11 3.79 -62.22
CA PHE A 241 37.23 3.75 -63.14
C PHE A 241 36.66 3.61 -64.57
N ALA A 242 37.19 4.39 -65.50
CA ALA A 242 36.72 4.51 -66.87
C ALA A 242 37.91 4.35 -67.84
N ASP A 243 37.83 3.31 -68.65
CA ASP A 243 38.82 2.91 -69.66
C ASP A 243 38.17 3.03 -71.04
N ALA A 244 38.83 3.74 -71.96
CA ALA A 244 38.25 4.13 -73.23
C ALA A 244 39.18 3.78 -74.39
N ASP A 245 38.61 3.45 -75.56
CA ASP A 245 39.36 3.14 -76.78
C ASP A 245 40.33 4.27 -77.16
N ASP A 246 41.62 3.99 -77.00
CA ASP A 246 42.72 4.91 -77.25
C ASP A 246 43.26 4.73 -78.69
N VAL A 247 44.10 5.65 -79.18
CA VAL A 247 44.41 5.70 -80.62
C VAL A 247 45.51 4.69 -81.03
N GLY A 248 45.14 3.40 -81.16
CA GLY A 248 45.90 2.41 -81.94
C GLY A 248 45.68 0.95 -81.54
N SER A 249 46.40 0.50 -80.53
CA SER A 249 46.25 -0.78 -79.86
C SER A 249 46.56 -0.58 -78.40
N ASP A 250 45.55 -0.78 -77.57
CA ASP A 250 45.46 -0.21 -76.23
C ASP A 250 46.30 -0.99 -75.20
N HIS A 251 46.48 -0.42 -74.03
CA HIS A 251 47.14 -0.98 -72.86
C HIS A 251 46.18 -1.88 -72.07
N ALA A 252 46.71 -2.75 -71.21
CA ALA A 252 45.89 -3.37 -70.17
C ALA A 252 46.15 -2.63 -68.86
N MET A 253 45.11 -2.01 -68.33
CA MET A 253 45.16 -1.09 -67.19
C MET A 253 44.30 -1.65 -66.05
N ALA A 254 44.82 -1.68 -64.82
CA ALA A 254 44.16 -2.31 -63.68
C ALA A 254 44.28 -1.51 -62.39
N VAL A 255 43.40 -1.87 -61.45
CA VAL A 255 43.25 -1.32 -60.10
C VAL A 255 43.52 -2.44 -59.10
N ASP A 256 44.41 -2.19 -58.15
CA ASP A 256 44.64 -3.02 -56.97
C ASP A 256 44.63 -2.16 -55.68
N ASN A 257 44.60 -2.79 -54.50
CA ASN A 257 44.71 -2.20 -53.16
C ASN A 257 43.79 -0.99 -52.92
N PHE A 258 42.60 -1.03 -53.52
CA PHE A 258 41.60 0.03 -53.37
C PHE A 258 41.18 0.17 -51.92
N SER A 259 41.06 1.42 -51.46
CA SER A 259 40.56 1.73 -50.13
C SER A 259 39.76 3.04 -50.08
N PHE A 260 38.79 3.09 -49.17
CA PHE A 260 37.90 4.23 -48.95
C PHE A 260 37.76 4.53 -47.45
N THR A 261 37.85 5.81 -47.08
CA THR A 261 37.56 6.34 -45.74
C THR A 261 36.72 7.60 -45.84
N ALA A 262 35.97 7.95 -44.79
CA ALA A 262 35.19 9.20 -44.75
C ALA A 262 35.07 9.78 -43.34
N GLU A 263 34.88 11.11 -43.27
CA GLU A 263 34.71 11.81 -41.99
C GLU A 263 33.25 12.20 -41.76
N VAL A 264 32.71 11.83 -40.59
CA VAL A 264 31.40 12.31 -40.10
C VAL A 264 31.43 13.80 -39.77
N ASN A 265 30.30 14.47 -39.95
CA ASN A 265 30.10 15.84 -39.49
C ASN A 265 29.52 15.84 -38.06
N THR A 266 30.38 16.06 -37.06
CA THR A 266 29.97 16.26 -35.66
C THR A 266 29.56 17.71 -35.44
N GLY A 267 28.32 17.96 -35.01
CA GLY A 267 27.80 19.30 -34.74
C GLY A 267 28.55 20.04 -33.63
N SER A 268 28.42 21.37 -33.63
CA SER A 268 29.20 22.30 -32.81
C SER A 268 28.45 22.76 -31.56
N ASN A 269 29.20 23.00 -30.47
CA ASN A 269 28.71 23.75 -29.30
C ASN A 269 28.91 25.25 -29.56
N VAL A 270 27.84 25.96 -29.90
CA VAL A 270 27.88 27.38 -30.28
C VAL A 270 27.44 28.24 -29.09
N SER A 271 28.26 29.21 -28.68
CA SER A 271 27.93 30.07 -27.54
C SER A 271 26.97 31.19 -27.96
N VAL A 272 25.74 31.15 -27.45
CA VAL A 272 24.66 32.10 -27.76
C VAL A 272 24.40 32.96 -26.52
N GLY A 273 24.51 34.29 -26.63
CA GLY A 273 24.32 35.19 -25.49
C GLY A 273 24.94 36.58 -25.59
N ALA A 274 25.86 36.80 -26.54
CA ALA A 274 26.50 38.10 -26.73
C ALA A 274 25.62 39.13 -27.46
N GLY A 275 24.68 38.67 -28.30
CA GLY A 275 23.68 39.51 -28.97
C GLY A 275 22.31 39.44 -28.29
N SER A 276 21.36 40.28 -28.75
CA SER A 276 19.95 40.28 -28.32
C SER A 276 19.02 39.49 -29.25
N THR A 277 19.58 38.81 -30.25
CA THR A 277 18.87 38.01 -31.27
C THR A 277 19.58 36.67 -31.47
N PHE A 278 18.83 35.62 -31.78
CA PHE A 278 19.33 34.32 -32.23
C PHE A 278 18.79 34.06 -33.63
N THR A 279 19.70 33.89 -34.59
CA THR A 279 19.41 33.67 -36.01
C THR A 279 19.94 32.31 -36.46
N ALA A 280 19.49 31.85 -37.64
CA ALA A 280 20.08 30.68 -38.30
C ALA A 280 21.51 30.91 -38.83
N THR A 281 22.20 32.01 -38.47
CA THR A 281 23.58 32.35 -38.91
C THR A 281 24.55 32.66 -37.77
N ASP A 282 24.18 32.34 -36.53
CA ASP A 282 24.96 32.69 -35.32
C ASP A 282 26.31 31.94 -35.20
N LEU A 283 26.59 30.95 -36.05
CA LEU A 283 27.89 30.25 -36.13
C LEU A 283 28.91 31.08 -36.92
N ALA A 284 29.27 32.25 -36.38
CA ALA A 284 30.25 33.18 -36.97
C ALA A 284 29.98 33.57 -38.45
N GLY A 285 28.71 33.59 -38.86
CA GLY A 285 28.28 33.89 -40.24
C GLY A 285 28.08 32.65 -41.12
N ALA A 286 28.46 31.46 -40.66
CA ALA A 286 27.99 30.19 -41.23
C ALA A 286 26.59 29.86 -40.68
N PRO A 287 25.79 29.03 -41.38
CA PRO A 287 24.49 28.64 -40.88
C PRO A 287 24.62 27.82 -39.58
N PHE A 288 23.82 28.15 -38.57
CA PHE A 288 23.59 27.33 -37.39
C PHE A 288 22.56 26.24 -37.76
N THR A 289 22.89 24.98 -37.53
CA THR A 289 22.19 23.84 -38.14
C THR A 289 21.49 22.94 -37.13
N ALA A 290 20.62 22.07 -37.65
CA ALA A 290 19.87 21.07 -36.88
C ALA A 290 20.74 20.05 -36.10
N ILE A 291 22.07 20.02 -36.30
CA ILE A 291 23.02 19.19 -35.54
C ILE A 291 23.80 19.98 -34.46
N ASP A 292 23.67 21.32 -34.41
CA ASP A 292 24.43 22.18 -33.48
C ASP A 292 23.71 22.40 -32.14
N THR A 293 24.48 22.62 -31.07
CA THR A 293 23.98 22.87 -29.72
C THR A 293 24.16 24.34 -29.34
N ALA A 294 23.09 25.01 -28.90
CA ALA A 294 23.14 26.40 -28.45
C ALA A 294 23.45 26.47 -26.94
N VAL A 295 24.58 27.09 -26.58
CA VAL A 295 25.12 27.14 -25.21
C VAL A 295 25.02 28.56 -24.64
N PHE A 296 24.33 28.70 -23.52
CA PHE A 296 23.98 29.94 -22.85
C PHE A 296 24.78 30.07 -21.54
N SER A 297 25.94 30.75 -21.59
CA SER A 297 26.99 30.71 -20.55
C SER A 297 27.54 32.09 -20.14
N GLY A 298 26.87 33.18 -20.51
CA GLY A 298 27.28 34.57 -20.22
C GLY A 298 26.43 35.24 -19.14
N SER A 299 26.31 36.57 -19.20
CA SER A 299 25.36 37.33 -18.38
C SER A 299 23.92 37.14 -18.84
N GLY A 300 22.98 37.09 -17.88
CA GLY A 300 21.54 37.04 -18.14
C GLY A 300 21.05 38.21 -18.99
N ARG A 301 20.12 37.93 -19.90
CA ARG A 301 19.58 38.82 -20.95
C ARG A 301 18.29 38.23 -21.54
N THR A 302 17.56 39.01 -22.33
CA THR A 302 16.57 38.47 -23.29
C THR A 302 17.22 38.33 -24.67
N ILE A 303 17.01 37.19 -25.34
CA ILE A 303 17.32 37.01 -26.77
C ILE A 303 16.03 36.74 -27.52
N THR A 304 15.89 37.33 -28.71
CA THR A 304 14.75 37.16 -29.61
C THR A 304 15.10 36.21 -30.75
N LEU A 305 14.33 35.14 -30.94
CA LEU A 305 14.40 34.28 -32.11
C LEU A 305 14.02 35.08 -33.36
N SER A 306 14.84 35.04 -34.40
CA SER A 306 14.58 35.70 -35.67
C SER A 306 14.75 34.76 -36.85
N ASN A 307 13.70 34.66 -37.68
CA ASN A 307 13.70 33.94 -38.94
C ASN A 307 14.36 34.71 -40.10
N SER A 308 14.90 35.91 -39.84
CA SER A 308 15.44 36.83 -40.85
C SER A 308 16.64 36.30 -41.65
N ALA A 309 17.29 35.23 -41.17
CA ALA A 309 18.38 34.53 -41.84
C ALA A 309 18.03 33.05 -42.15
N GLY A 310 16.74 32.68 -42.09
CA GLY A 310 16.25 31.31 -42.08
C GLY A 310 15.73 30.87 -40.70
N SER A 311 14.99 29.76 -40.68
CA SER A 311 14.40 29.21 -39.45
C SER A 311 15.49 28.69 -38.48
N VAL A 312 15.38 29.06 -37.20
CA VAL A 312 16.32 28.61 -36.17
C VAL A 312 16.00 27.17 -35.75
N ALA A 313 16.96 26.26 -35.92
CA ALA A 313 16.83 24.86 -35.55
C ALA A 313 18.07 24.37 -34.79
N ALA A 314 17.89 23.66 -33.67
CA ALA A 314 18.99 23.23 -32.79
C ALA A 314 18.88 21.72 -32.44
N ALA A 315 20.03 21.06 -32.33
CA ALA A 315 20.12 19.70 -31.77
C ALA A 315 19.89 19.67 -30.26
N ALA A 316 20.36 20.70 -29.54
CA ALA A 316 20.12 20.84 -28.11
C ALA A 316 20.26 22.30 -27.67
N LEU A 317 19.72 22.60 -26.48
CA LEU A 317 19.98 23.82 -25.75
C LEU A 317 20.73 23.48 -24.46
N LYS A 318 21.71 24.30 -24.07
CA LYS A 318 22.35 24.21 -22.74
C LYS A 318 22.37 25.57 -22.03
N PHE A 319 21.79 25.65 -20.84
CA PHE A 319 21.86 26.80 -19.95
C PHE A 319 22.84 26.55 -18.81
N SER A 320 23.95 27.29 -18.81
CA SER A 320 25.02 27.26 -17.81
C SER A 320 25.12 28.56 -16.99
N SER A 321 24.18 29.49 -17.15
CA SER A 321 24.11 30.75 -16.39
C SER A 321 22.67 31.27 -16.32
N SER A 322 22.32 31.90 -15.19
CA SER A 322 20.94 32.30 -14.88
C SER A 322 20.50 33.60 -15.55
N GLY A 323 19.19 33.80 -15.67
CA GLY A 323 18.59 35.03 -16.20
C GLY A 323 18.52 35.08 -17.73
N PHE A 324 18.54 33.92 -18.39
CA PHE A 324 18.43 33.81 -19.84
C PHE A 324 16.97 33.58 -20.25
N THR A 325 16.30 34.61 -20.78
CA THR A 325 15.00 34.45 -21.48
C THR A 325 15.22 34.26 -22.98
N LEU A 326 14.58 33.27 -23.59
CA LEU A 326 14.53 33.04 -25.02
C LEU A 326 13.12 33.36 -25.54
N ALA A 327 12.95 34.54 -26.12
CA ALA A 327 11.70 35.08 -26.61
C ALA A 327 11.51 34.85 -28.12
N GLY A 328 10.27 34.87 -28.60
CA GLY A 328 9.93 34.65 -30.00
C GLY A 328 8.41 34.61 -30.18
N ASN A 329 7.94 34.23 -31.37
CA ASN A 329 6.52 34.02 -31.65
C ASN A 329 6.32 32.93 -32.73
N SER A 330 5.07 32.58 -33.04
CA SER A 330 4.74 31.51 -33.99
C SER A 330 5.21 31.73 -35.44
N ALA A 331 5.66 32.94 -35.81
CA ALA A 331 6.27 33.21 -37.12
C ALA A 331 7.79 32.96 -37.14
N ALA A 332 8.44 32.94 -35.97
CA ALA A 332 9.85 32.58 -35.79
C ALA A 332 10.00 31.58 -34.61
N PRO A 333 9.44 30.36 -34.73
CA PRO A 333 9.61 29.33 -33.72
C PRO A 333 11.04 28.77 -33.72
N LEU A 334 11.45 28.22 -32.59
CA LEU A 334 12.65 27.40 -32.47
C LEU A 334 12.29 25.94 -32.76
N THR A 335 12.87 25.35 -33.80
CA THR A 335 12.78 23.90 -34.03
C THR A 335 13.81 23.19 -33.14
N LEU A 336 13.34 22.38 -32.19
CA LEU A 336 14.20 21.63 -31.27
C LEU A 336 14.21 20.14 -31.63
N ASN A 337 15.42 19.59 -31.82
CA ASN A 337 15.65 18.20 -32.23
C ASN A 337 16.31 17.34 -31.14
N GLY A 338 16.30 17.82 -29.88
CA GLY A 338 16.93 17.13 -28.75
C GLY A 338 16.73 17.84 -27.41
N THR A 339 17.65 17.63 -26.47
CA THR A 339 17.46 17.99 -25.06
C THR A 339 17.62 19.48 -24.73
N VAL A 340 17.03 19.90 -23.61
CA VAL A 340 17.26 21.20 -22.96
C VAL A 340 17.97 20.98 -21.62
N THR A 341 19.30 21.05 -21.62
CA THR A 341 20.10 20.97 -20.39
C THR A 341 20.06 22.30 -19.63
N VAL A 342 19.81 22.24 -18.32
CA VAL A 342 19.91 23.38 -17.40
C VAL A 342 20.77 22.94 -16.22
N ASP A 343 21.96 23.54 -16.09
CA ASP A 343 22.91 23.15 -15.05
C ASP A 343 22.35 23.42 -13.64
N THR A 344 22.82 22.70 -12.63
CA THR A 344 22.29 22.77 -11.26
C THR A 344 22.29 24.20 -10.71
N SER A 345 21.17 24.62 -10.11
CA SER A 345 20.93 25.99 -9.63
C SER A 345 20.86 27.11 -10.69
N VAL A 346 20.90 26.78 -11.99
CA VAL A 346 20.64 27.75 -13.07
C VAL A 346 19.13 27.95 -13.27
N THR A 347 18.73 29.18 -13.60
CA THR A 347 17.34 29.54 -13.92
C THR A 347 17.22 30.18 -15.30
N ALA A 348 16.37 29.63 -16.16
CA ALA A 348 16.13 30.09 -17.53
C ALA A 348 14.62 30.24 -17.85
N GLU A 349 14.31 30.89 -18.96
CA GLU A 349 12.95 31.00 -19.51
C GLU A 349 12.96 30.80 -21.03
N ILE A 350 11.93 30.14 -21.56
CA ILE A 350 11.57 30.18 -22.98
C ILE A 350 10.13 30.71 -23.07
N SER A 351 10.02 31.96 -23.54
CA SER A 351 8.75 32.66 -23.82
C SER A 351 8.41 32.67 -25.31
N GLY A 352 9.37 32.30 -26.18
CA GLY A 352 9.12 31.97 -27.58
C GLY A 352 8.43 30.62 -27.78
N VAL A 353 8.06 30.34 -29.02
CA VAL A 353 7.41 29.09 -29.43
C VAL A 353 8.46 28.04 -29.76
N ILE A 354 8.42 26.90 -29.08
CA ILE A 354 9.17 25.69 -29.42
C ILE A 354 8.32 24.81 -30.35
N ALA A 355 8.93 24.33 -31.42
CA ALA A 355 8.34 23.42 -32.41
C ALA A 355 9.30 22.25 -32.70
N GLY A 356 8.83 21.26 -33.48
CA GLY A 356 9.58 20.05 -33.82
C GLY A 356 8.87 18.77 -33.39
N SER A 357 9.47 17.62 -33.73
CA SER A 357 8.91 16.29 -33.47
C SER A 357 9.70 15.46 -32.44
N PHE A 358 10.59 16.11 -31.66
CA PHE A 358 11.37 15.45 -30.62
C PHE A 358 10.64 15.41 -29.26
N GLY A 359 9.72 16.34 -29.03
CA GLY A 359 9.19 16.65 -27.69
C GLY A 359 10.02 17.73 -26.99
N PHE A 360 10.01 17.71 -25.66
CA PHE A 360 10.81 18.59 -24.81
C PHE A 360 11.42 17.77 -23.67
N ASP A 361 12.70 17.40 -23.80
CA ASP A 361 13.40 16.61 -22.78
C ASP A 361 14.36 17.49 -21.98
N GLN A 362 13.94 17.90 -20.77
CA GLN A 362 14.71 18.74 -19.88
C GLN A 362 15.68 17.92 -19.02
N LYS A 363 16.97 18.27 -19.11
CA LYS A 363 18.08 17.61 -18.42
C LYS A 363 18.78 18.51 -17.42
N GLY A 364 19.42 17.91 -16.42
CA GLY A 364 20.10 18.62 -15.33
C GLY A 364 19.14 19.20 -14.28
N LEU A 365 19.68 19.56 -13.12
CA LEU A 365 18.90 19.92 -11.92
C LEU A 365 18.65 21.44 -11.78
N GLY A 366 18.76 22.20 -12.86
CA GLY A 366 18.32 23.59 -12.91
C GLY A 366 16.79 23.73 -13.05
N SER A 367 16.33 24.97 -13.23
CA SER A 367 14.91 25.26 -13.45
C SER A 367 14.69 26.09 -14.71
N ILE A 368 13.62 25.78 -15.46
CA ILE A 368 13.25 26.48 -16.68
C ILE A 368 11.76 26.81 -16.70
N THR A 369 11.42 28.04 -17.07
CA THR A 369 10.04 28.47 -17.29
C THR A 369 9.68 28.34 -18.76
N LEU A 370 8.56 27.70 -19.07
CA LEU A 370 7.93 27.72 -20.39
C LEU A 370 6.67 28.60 -20.31
N SER A 371 6.73 29.77 -20.94
CA SER A 371 5.64 30.76 -20.96
C SER A 371 5.03 30.95 -22.35
N GLY A 372 5.71 30.53 -23.42
CA GLY A 372 5.16 30.49 -24.78
C GLY A 372 4.14 29.36 -24.99
N ALA A 373 3.18 29.57 -25.89
CA ALA A 373 2.28 28.51 -26.37
C ALA A 373 3.02 27.67 -27.42
N ASN A 374 3.41 26.46 -27.04
CA ASN A 374 4.32 25.61 -27.80
C ASN A 374 3.57 24.70 -28.79
N THR A 375 4.26 24.30 -29.86
CA THR A 375 3.69 23.48 -30.94
C THR A 375 4.59 22.29 -31.30
N PHE A 376 5.43 21.85 -30.37
CA PHE A 376 6.18 20.60 -30.51
C PHE A 376 5.27 19.40 -30.27
N VAL A 377 5.57 18.29 -30.95
CA VAL A 377 4.96 16.98 -30.76
C VAL A 377 6.03 16.02 -30.23
N GLY A 378 5.70 15.26 -29.19
CA GLY A 378 6.61 14.34 -28.51
C GLY A 378 6.61 14.54 -26.98
N PRO A 379 7.20 13.61 -26.22
CA PRO A 379 7.09 13.56 -24.77
C PRO A 379 7.75 14.78 -24.08
N VAL A 380 7.22 15.14 -22.91
CA VAL A 380 7.81 16.14 -22.01
C VAL A 380 8.62 15.40 -20.92
N GLY A 381 9.92 15.30 -21.11
CA GLY A 381 10.87 14.74 -20.15
C GLY A 381 11.29 15.78 -19.10
N ILE A 382 11.30 15.41 -17.82
CA ILE A 382 11.61 16.32 -16.70
C ILE A 382 12.58 15.67 -15.72
N GLU A 383 13.84 16.12 -15.69
CA GLU A 383 14.88 15.71 -14.70
C GLU A 383 15.05 16.74 -13.56
N GLY A 384 14.95 18.03 -13.88
CA GLY A 384 15.00 19.17 -12.96
C GLY A 384 13.61 19.81 -12.79
N ARG A 385 13.54 21.14 -12.72
CA ARG A 385 12.27 21.85 -12.42
C ARG A 385 11.73 22.67 -13.60
N VAL A 386 10.73 22.13 -14.30
CA VAL A 386 9.99 22.83 -15.35
C VAL A 386 8.83 23.60 -14.72
N ILE A 387 8.71 24.89 -15.02
CA ILE A 387 7.60 25.76 -14.61
C ILE A 387 6.76 26.07 -15.85
N VAL A 388 5.44 25.92 -15.77
CA VAL A 388 4.51 26.31 -16.85
C VAL A 388 3.45 27.27 -16.35
N THR A 389 2.88 28.08 -17.26
CA THR A 389 1.77 29.01 -16.95
C THR A 389 0.41 28.52 -17.44
N ASN A 390 0.39 27.63 -18.43
CA ASN A 390 -0.81 27.08 -19.07
C ASN A 390 -0.48 25.73 -19.74
N ASP A 391 -1.49 24.90 -20.04
CA ASP A 391 -1.29 23.55 -20.60
C ASP A 391 -0.61 23.57 -21.99
N ALA A 392 -0.85 24.60 -22.82
CA ALA A 392 -0.22 24.73 -24.14
C ALA A 392 1.29 25.04 -24.08
N ALA A 393 1.85 25.38 -22.91
CA ALA A 393 3.30 25.43 -22.72
C ALA A 393 3.97 24.04 -22.81
N LEU A 394 3.20 22.95 -22.67
CA LEU A 394 3.63 21.56 -22.78
C LEU A 394 3.55 21.01 -24.22
N GLY A 395 3.32 21.89 -25.21
CA GLY A 395 3.16 21.52 -26.61
C GLY A 395 1.79 20.90 -26.91
N ASP A 396 1.71 20.09 -27.97
CA ASP A 396 0.50 19.39 -28.39
C ASP A 396 -0.23 18.69 -27.22
N ALA A 397 -1.57 18.67 -27.26
CA ALA A 397 -2.42 18.16 -26.20
C ALA A 397 -2.28 16.65 -25.94
N ALA A 398 -1.66 15.90 -26.86
CA ALA A 398 -1.31 14.48 -26.71
C ALA A 398 0.13 14.24 -26.23
N ASN A 399 0.91 15.28 -25.89
CA ASN A 399 2.25 15.10 -25.33
C ASN A 399 2.17 14.61 -23.87
N ASP A 400 2.61 13.37 -23.65
CA ASP A 400 2.76 12.73 -22.34
C ASP A 400 3.85 13.40 -21.49
N ILE A 401 3.64 13.41 -20.17
CA ILE A 401 4.60 13.92 -19.17
C ILE A 401 5.36 12.74 -18.56
N ALA A 402 6.69 12.78 -18.64
CA ALA A 402 7.58 11.72 -18.14
C ALA A 402 8.63 12.28 -17.17
N PHE A 403 8.42 12.05 -15.87
CA PHE A 403 9.39 12.43 -14.84
C PHE A 403 10.59 11.46 -14.82
N ALA A 404 11.80 11.99 -15.07
CA ALA A 404 13.03 11.23 -15.32
C ALA A 404 13.79 10.82 -14.04
N GLY A 405 13.14 10.85 -12.88
CA GLY A 405 13.75 10.58 -11.57
C GLY A 405 13.17 11.50 -10.51
N SER A 406 13.24 11.12 -9.24
CA SER A 406 12.55 11.81 -8.13
C SER A 406 12.88 13.30 -7.94
N SER A 407 13.94 13.79 -8.58
CA SER A 407 14.30 15.22 -8.64
C SER A 407 13.43 16.03 -9.61
N GLY A 408 12.71 15.39 -10.53
CA GLY A 408 11.88 16.03 -11.54
C GLY A 408 10.66 16.70 -10.93
N VAL A 409 10.49 18.00 -11.18
CA VAL A 409 9.38 18.82 -10.68
C VAL A 409 8.67 19.51 -11.84
N LEU A 410 7.36 19.33 -11.95
CA LEU A 410 6.48 20.14 -12.79
C LEU A 410 5.74 21.14 -11.89
N ALA A 411 6.09 22.41 -12.02
CA ALA A 411 5.50 23.51 -11.26
C ALA A 411 4.42 24.22 -12.08
N VAL A 412 3.21 24.34 -11.52
CA VAL A 412 2.00 24.85 -12.19
C VAL A 412 1.27 25.89 -11.33
N PRO A 413 0.37 26.73 -11.90
CA PRO A 413 -0.55 27.54 -11.11
C PRO A 413 -1.54 26.70 -10.30
N ALA A 414 -2.06 27.25 -9.19
CA ALA A 414 -3.27 26.70 -8.57
C ALA A 414 -4.46 26.76 -9.56
N GLY A 415 -5.27 25.71 -9.61
CA GLY A 415 -6.36 25.52 -10.57
C GLY A 415 -5.95 24.84 -11.89
N PHE A 416 -4.67 24.52 -12.09
CA PHE A 416 -4.18 23.93 -13.34
C PHE A 416 -4.75 22.52 -13.61
N THR A 417 -4.95 22.21 -14.89
CA THR A 417 -5.42 20.91 -15.36
C THR A 417 -4.52 20.41 -16.48
N LEU A 418 -3.88 19.26 -16.29
CA LEU A 418 -3.24 18.50 -17.37
C LEU A 418 -4.33 17.85 -18.22
N GLY A 419 -4.35 18.18 -19.51
CA GLY A 419 -5.42 17.79 -20.45
C GLY A 419 -5.63 16.28 -20.60
N SER A 420 -6.81 15.88 -21.07
CA SER A 420 -7.22 14.45 -21.18
C SER A 420 -6.40 13.63 -22.18
N GLY A 421 -5.62 14.27 -23.05
CA GLY A 421 -4.68 13.62 -23.96
C GLY A 421 -3.31 13.31 -23.34
N ARG A 422 -2.98 13.86 -22.16
CA ARG A 422 -1.66 13.73 -21.53
C ARG A 422 -1.63 12.60 -20.51
N SER A 423 -0.84 11.55 -20.75
CA SER A 423 -0.45 10.62 -19.69
C SER A 423 0.55 11.27 -18.74
N VAL A 424 0.56 10.84 -17.47
CA VAL A 424 1.55 11.25 -16.46
C VAL A 424 2.27 10.02 -15.94
N GLY A 425 3.57 9.91 -16.26
CA GLY A 425 4.41 8.74 -15.97
C GLY A 425 5.77 9.07 -15.37
N GLY A 426 6.54 8.01 -15.07
CA GLY A 426 7.84 8.13 -14.41
C GLY A 426 7.73 8.40 -12.91
N SER A 427 8.82 8.90 -12.30
CA SER A 427 8.87 9.22 -10.86
C SER A 427 9.22 10.69 -10.65
N GLY A 428 8.41 11.48 -9.96
CA GLY A 428 8.66 12.91 -9.75
C GLY A 428 7.65 13.64 -8.87
N THR A 429 7.60 14.96 -8.99
CA THR A 429 6.77 15.86 -8.18
C THR A 429 5.91 16.78 -9.05
N LEU A 430 4.64 16.92 -8.70
CA LEU A 430 3.73 17.94 -9.21
C LEU A 430 3.53 19.00 -8.10
N GLU A 431 3.84 20.26 -8.42
CA GLU A 431 3.90 21.36 -7.46
C GLU A 431 2.99 22.51 -7.91
N THR A 432 2.13 23.03 -7.03
CA THR A 432 1.39 24.27 -7.30
C THR A 432 2.13 25.50 -6.78
N SER A 433 1.93 26.65 -7.42
CA SER A 433 2.51 27.95 -7.01
C SER A 433 1.95 28.50 -5.69
N ALA A 434 0.78 28.01 -5.28
CA ALA A 434 0.10 28.32 -4.02
C ALA A 434 -0.82 27.14 -3.65
N ALA A 435 -1.42 27.18 -2.46
CA ALA A 435 -2.51 26.25 -2.10
C ALA A 435 -3.68 26.36 -3.10
N GLY A 436 -4.49 25.30 -3.17
CA GLY A 436 -5.53 25.07 -4.17
C GLY A 436 -5.33 23.76 -4.94
N SER A 437 -6.15 23.60 -5.99
CA SER A 437 -6.25 22.33 -6.72
C SER A 437 -5.29 22.17 -7.89
N VAL A 438 -4.92 20.93 -8.20
CA VAL A 438 -4.37 20.51 -9.50
C VAL A 438 -5.12 19.29 -10.01
N SER A 439 -5.31 19.19 -11.33
CA SER A 439 -6.11 18.11 -11.95
C SER A 439 -5.32 17.34 -13.01
N ILE A 440 -5.41 16.02 -12.99
CA ILE A 440 -4.90 15.12 -14.03
C ILE A 440 -6.11 14.49 -14.74
N ALA A 441 -6.42 14.99 -15.95
CA ALA A 441 -7.56 14.54 -16.72
C ALA A 441 -7.24 13.41 -17.71
N GLY A 442 -5.96 13.22 -18.06
CA GLY A 442 -5.49 12.06 -18.83
C GLY A 442 -5.10 10.88 -17.95
N PRO A 443 -4.48 9.83 -18.52
CA PRO A 443 -4.03 8.66 -17.78
C PRO A 443 -2.96 9.00 -16.72
N LEU A 444 -2.94 8.24 -15.63
CA LEU A 444 -1.83 8.24 -14.66
C LEU A 444 -1.16 6.86 -14.67
N SER A 445 0.17 6.84 -14.83
CA SER A 445 1.01 5.64 -14.88
C SER A 445 2.38 5.88 -14.23
N ALA A 446 2.40 6.61 -13.11
CA ALA A 446 3.63 7.04 -12.43
C ALA A 446 4.21 5.93 -11.53
N THR A 447 5.53 5.74 -11.53
CA THR A 447 6.21 4.87 -10.56
C THR A 447 6.32 5.54 -9.18
N ALA A 448 6.36 6.87 -9.12
CA ALA A 448 6.15 7.63 -7.89
C ALA A 448 5.64 9.05 -8.23
N LEU A 449 4.65 9.55 -7.50
CA LEU A 449 4.18 10.93 -7.63
C LEU A 449 4.11 11.60 -6.26
N THR A 450 4.85 12.69 -6.09
CA THR A 450 4.70 13.60 -4.95
C THR A 450 3.83 14.79 -5.35
N ILE A 451 2.90 15.16 -4.48
CA ILE A 451 2.08 16.36 -4.60
C ILE A 451 2.59 17.37 -3.58
N ASN A 452 3.17 18.48 -4.06
CA ASN A 452 3.64 19.57 -3.23
C ASN A 452 2.75 20.81 -3.36
N THR A 453 2.60 21.55 -2.26
CA THR A 453 1.82 22.79 -2.11
C THR A 453 0.30 22.67 -2.32
N ALA A 454 -0.17 21.82 -3.24
CA ALA A 454 -1.59 21.65 -3.55
C ALA A 454 -2.35 21.02 -2.38
N ASP A 455 -3.54 21.57 -2.09
CA ASP A 455 -4.48 21.02 -1.11
C ASP A 455 -5.51 20.08 -1.74
N THR A 456 -5.57 20.00 -3.07
CA THR A 456 -6.54 19.16 -3.79
C THR A 456 -5.90 18.55 -5.03
N LEU A 457 -5.88 17.22 -5.13
CA LEU A 457 -5.57 16.49 -6.36
C LEU A 457 -6.85 15.89 -6.93
N ASN A 458 -7.24 16.32 -8.13
CA ASN A 458 -8.32 15.69 -8.89
C ASN A 458 -7.73 14.73 -9.92
N LEU A 459 -8.10 13.45 -9.86
CA LEU A 459 -7.77 12.45 -10.88
C LEU A 459 -9.05 12.09 -11.64
N THR A 460 -9.20 12.52 -12.89
CA THR A 460 -10.44 12.31 -13.67
C THR A 460 -10.29 11.43 -14.91
N GLY A 461 -9.06 11.11 -15.35
CA GLY A 461 -8.82 10.22 -16.49
C GLY A 461 -9.13 8.74 -16.20
N SER A 462 -9.46 7.97 -17.23
CA SER A 462 -10.02 6.60 -17.08
C SER A 462 -9.06 5.54 -16.53
N SER A 463 -7.74 5.73 -16.67
CA SER A 463 -6.72 4.84 -16.11
C SER A 463 -5.89 5.56 -15.06
N LYS A 464 -5.74 4.95 -13.88
CA LYS A 464 -5.03 5.51 -12.74
C LYS A 464 -4.19 4.43 -12.05
N THR A 465 -2.93 4.29 -12.43
CA THR A 465 -1.98 3.39 -11.77
C THR A 465 -0.80 4.19 -11.25
N VAL A 466 -0.44 3.94 -9.99
CA VAL A 466 0.70 4.61 -9.33
C VAL A 466 1.48 3.61 -8.46
N GLY A 467 2.81 3.75 -8.43
CA GLY A 467 3.67 3.07 -7.45
C GLY A 467 3.44 3.64 -6.05
N SER A 468 4.10 4.75 -5.73
CA SER A 468 3.81 5.54 -4.53
C SER A 468 3.14 6.88 -4.86
N LEU A 469 2.06 7.22 -4.13
CA LEU A 469 1.48 8.57 -4.15
C LEU A 469 1.74 9.22 -2.79
N THR A 470 2.33 10.42 -2.79
CA THR A 470 2.74 11.13 -1.57
C THR A 470 2.21 12.55 -1.56
N PHE A 471 1.49 12.95 -0.51
CA PHE A 471 1.11 14.34 -0.25
C PHE A 471 2.05 14.94 0.80
N ALA A 472 2.64 16.09 0.49
CA ALA A 472 3.51 16.81 1.42
C ALA A 472 2.73 17.42 2.61
N ASN A 473 1.49 17.83 2.36
CA ASN A 473 0.59 18.48 3.33
C ASN A 473 -0.73 17.71 3.45
N ALA A 474 -1.67 18.19 4.27
CA ALA A 474 -3.03 17.68 4.28
C ALA A 474 -3.75 18.09 2.97
N ALA A 475 -4.49 17.16 2.36
CA ALA A 475 -5.08 17.36 1.03
C ALA A 475 -6.32 16.48 0.76
N ALA A 476 -7.17 16.94 -0.14
CA ALA A 476 -8.24 16.16 -0.76
C ALA A 476 -7.72 15.42 -2.01
N LEU A 477 -7.98 14.12 -2.09
CA LEU A 477 -7.72 13.27 -3.25
C LEU A 477 -9.07 12.86 -3.85
N ASN A 478 -9.47 13.51 -4.95
CA ASN A 478 -10.75 13.25 -5.62
C ASN A 478 -10.53 12.33 -6.82
N ILE A 479 -11.17 11.17 -6.82
CA ILE A 479 -10.98 10.09 -7.79
C ILE A 479 -12.30 9.87 -8.55
N THR A 480 -12.33 10.19 -9.84
CA THR A 480 -13.52 10.03 -10.71
C THR A 480 -13.16 9.37 -12.05
N GLY A 481 -14.12 8.72 -12.71
CA GLY A 481 -13.90 8.06 -14.01
C GLY A 481 -13.19 6.70 -13.95
N GLY A 482 -12.88 6.19 -12.76
CA GLY A 482 -12.25 4.88 -12.52
C GLY A 482 -11.58 4.83 -11.15
N ASP A 483 -11.20 3.64 -10.69
CA ASP A 483 -10.52 3.42 -9.40
C ASP A 483 -9.03 3.82 -9.45
N LEU A 484 -8.47 4.32 -8.35
CA LEU A 484 -7.02 4.54 -8.21
C LEU A 484 -6.30 3.26 -7.81
N GLN A 485 -5.40 2.74 -8.65
CA GLN A 485 -4.60 1.54 -8.36
C GLN A 485 -3.22 1.91 -7.80
N VAL A 486 -2.96 1.54 -6.54
CA VAL A 486 -1.72 1.76 -5.80
C VAL A 486 -0.91 0.47 -5.71
N THR A 487 0.35 0.52 -6.13
CA THR A 487 1.20 -0.66 -6.33
C THR A 487 2.45 -0.70 -5.43
N SER A 488 2.68 0.33 -4.62
CA SER A 488 3.68 0.34 -3.53
C SER A 488 3.13 0.94 -2.23
N GLY A 489 2.55 2.15 -2.27
CA GLY A 489 1.96 2.76 -1.07
C GLY A 489 1.36 4.15 -1.28
N LEU A 490 0.68 4.62 -0.24
CA LEU A 490 0.04 5.93 -0.17
C LEU A 490 0.53 6.63 1.10
N ALA A 491 0.98 7.88 0.97
CA ALA A 491 1.58 8.63 2.06
C ALA A 491 0.97 10.04 2.17
N PHE A 492 0.62 10.42 3.39
CA PHE A 492 0.20 11.77 3.75
C PHE A 492 1.15 12.26 4.86
N ASN A 493 2.10 13.10 4.48
CA ASN A 493 3.18 13.56 5.36
C ASN A 493 2.76 14.78 6.21
N GLN A 494 1.47 15.10 6.23
CA GLN A 494 0.88 16.15 7.05
C GLN A 494 1.23 15.97 8.54
N ILE A 495 1.58 17.06 9.23
CA ILE A 495 1.80 17.06 10.68
C ILE A 495 0.47 17.23 11.44
N SER A 496 -0.48 17.95 10.84
CA SER A 496 -1.82 18.19 11.37
C SER A 496 -2.82 18.45 10.22
N GLY A 497 -4.08 18.74 10.55
CA GLY A 497 -5.15 18.91 9.57
C GLY A 497 -5.77 17.58 9.13
N ASN A 498 -6.75 17.66 8.23
CA ASN A 498 -7.55 16.52 7.78
C ASN A 498 -7.44 16.39 6.26
N SER A 499 -7.18 15.17 5.80
CA SER A 499 -7.16 14.77 4.39
C SER A 499 -8.36 13.89 4.08
N THR A 500 -8.82 13.90 2.83
CA THR A 500 -10.00 13.13 2.41
C THR A 500 -9.75 12.48 1.07
N ILE A 501 -9.93 11.16 0.98
CA ILE A 501 -10.01 10.45 -0.29
C ILE A 501 -11.48 10.30 -0.66
N THR A 502 -11.87 10.79 -1.83
CA THR A 502 -13.22 10.66 -2.38
C THR A 502 -13.17 9.76 -3.61
N GLY A 503 -13.88 8.63 -3.59
CA GLY A 503 -13.82 7.59 -4.62
C GLY A 503 -12.88 6.43 -4.28
N ASN A 504 -12.87 5.41 -5.13
CA ASN A 504 -12.30 4.11 -4.83
C ASN A 504 -10.76 4.06 -4.92
N VAL A 505 -10.14 3.31 -4.02
CA VAL A 505 -8.70 2.98 -4.06
C VAL A 505 -8.50 1.47 -4.05
N GLY A 506 -7.87 0.96 -5.09
CA GLY A 506 -7.36 -0.41 -5.17
C GLY A 506 -5.89 -0.49 -4.77
N PHE A 507 -5.54 -1.46 -3.95
CA PHE A 507 -4.16 -1.84 -3.66
C PHE A 507 -3.90 -3.21 -4.29
N ASN A 508 -2.86 -3.33 -5.14
CA ASN A 508 -2.55 -4.61 -5.78
C ASN A 508 -1.93 -5.62 -4.78
N SER A 509 -1.73 -6.86 -5.22
CA SER A 509 -1.37 -7.99 -4.35
C SER A 509 -0.08 -7.80 -3.55
N GLY A 510 -0.07 -8.35 -2.32
CA GLY A 510 1.05 -8.26 -1.38
C GLY A 510 1.04 -6.98 -0.54
N THR A 511 1.95 -6.87 0.43
CA THR A 511 1.95 -5.78 1.41
C THR A 511 2.18 -4.40 0.78
N LYS A 512 1.44 -3.39 1.24
CA LYS A 512 1.50 -1.97 0.84
C LYS A 512 1.53 -1.08 2.07
N THR A 513 2.07 0.12 1.95
CA THR A 513 2.11 1.09 3.07
C THR A 513 1.00 2.13 2.93
N LEU A 514 0.31 2.43 4.04
CA LEU A 514 -0.50 3.64 4.22
C LEU A 514 0.14 4.46 5.35
N SER A 515 0.88 5.50 4.99
CA SER A 515 1.57 6.36 5.96
C SER A 515 0.76 7.61 6.23
N ILE A 516 0.47 7.91 7.50
CA ILE A 516 -0.17 9.17 7.91
C ILE A 516 0.68 9.77 9.03
N GLY A 517 1.33 10.92 8.77
CA GLY A 517 2.24 11.57 9.72
C GLY A 517 1.53 11.95 11.03
N GLY A 518 0.56 12.86 10.92
CA GLY A 518 -0.33 13.31 11.98
C GLY A 518 -1.71 13.70 11.41
N GLY A 519 -2.55 14.33 12.22
CA GLY A 519 -3.91 14.70 11.79
C GLY A 519 -4.79 13.47 11.47
N SER A 520 -5.62 13.54 10.42
CA SER A 520 -6.33 12.36 9.90
C SER A 520 -6.40 12.26 8.38
N VAL A 521 -6.65 11.05 7.85
CA VAL A 521 -7.09 10.78 6.48
C VAL A 521 -8.39 9.96 6.53
N GLY A 522 -9.48 10.49 5.97
CA GLY A 522 -10.73 9.75 5.75
C GLY A 522 -10.83 9.17 4.34
N VAL A 523 -11.55 8.05 4.18
CA VAL A 523 -11.77 7.39 2.87
C VAL A 523 -13.26 7.22 2.61
N ASN A 524 -13.79 8.13 1.80
CA ASN A 524 -15.17 8.16 1.32
C ASN A 524 -15.26 7.48 -0.06
N GLY A 525 -15.10 6.15 -0.06
CA GLY A 525 -15.07 5.29 -1.24
C GLY A 525 -14.71 3.85 -0.88
N THR A 526 -14.73 2.93 -1.85
CA THR A 526 -14.39 1.53 -1.60
C THR A 526 -12.87 1.34 -1.52
N LEU A 527 -12.42 0.62 -0.49
CA LEU A 527 -11.03 0.22 -0.29
C LEU A 527 -10.82 -1.24 -0.73
N THR A 528 -10.22 -1.44 -1.90
CA THR A 528 -10.08 -2.77 -2.54
C THR A 528 -8.66 -3.31 -2.37
N LEU A 529 -8.48 -4.57 -1.97
CA LEU A 529 -7.19 -5.25 -1.83
C LEU A 529 -7.13 -6.49 -2.74
N GLY A 530 -6.14 -6.56 -3.62
CA GLY A 530 -5.80 -7.77 -4.39
C GLY A 530 -5.09 -8.86 -3.58
N GLY A 531 -5.37 -8.97 -2.28
CA GLY A 531 -4.68 -9.83 -1.32
C GLY A 531 -3.41 -9.20 -0.74
N GLY A 532 -2.96 -9.68 0.42
CA GLY A 532 -1.90 -9.04 1.21
C GLY A 532 -2.43 -7.94 2.14
N ARG A 533 -1.52 -7.15 2.71
CA ARG A 533 -1.83 -6.25 3.83
C ARG A 533 -1.63 -4.77 3.48
N ILE A 534 -2.52 -3.91 3.97
CA ILE A 534 -2.23 -2.47 4.10
C ILE A 534 -1.58 -2.25 5.46
N GLN A 535 -0.32 -1.85 5.49
CA GLN A 535 0.40 -1.43 6.70
C GLN A 535 0.10 0.04 6.98
N LYS A 536 -0.86 0.30 7.87
CA LYS A 536 -1.06 1.62 8.45
C LYS A 536 0.10 1.93 9.39
N ILE A 537 0.82 3.01 9.09
CA ILE A 537 1.92 3.53 9.91
C ILE A 537 1.80 5.04 10.16
N GLY A 538 2.62 5.53 11.11
CA GLY A 538 2.67 6.94 11.52
C GLY A 538 1.56 7.32 12.50
N ALA A 539 1.78 8.36 13.31
CA ALA A 539 0.90 8.70 14.44
C ALA A 539 -0.51 9.19 14.03
N GLY A 540 -0.68 9.68 12.80
CA GLY A 540 -1.95 10.21 12.31
C GLY A 540 -3.08 9.17 12.23
N THR A 541 -4.32 9.66 12.30
CA THR A 541 -5.52 8.82 12.32
C THR A 541 -5.92 8.37 10.91
N PHE A 542 -6.13 7.07 10.71
CA PHE A 542 -6.85 6.54 9.56
C PHE A 542 -8.32 6.40 9.90
N ASP A 543 -9.19 7.17 9.24
CA ASP A 543 -10.63 7.21 9.50
C ASP A 543 -11.38 6.39 8.46
N LEU A 544 -11.61 5.12 8.77
CA LEU A 544 -12.20 4.14 7.88
C LEU A 544 -13.71 4.42 7.78
N THR A 545 -14.10 5.14 6.73
CA THR A 545 -15.42 5.74 6.51
C THR A 545 -16.14 5.16 5.28
N GLY A 546 -15.58 4.09 4.70
CA GLY A 546 -16.06 3.44 3.49
C GLY A 546 -15.71 1.95 3.50
N SER A 547 -16.50 1.16 2.76
CA SER A 547 -16.41 -0.30 2.75
C SER A 547 -15.06 -0.81 2.23
N SER A 548 -14.48 -1.77 2.95
CA SER A 548 -13.25 -2.46 2.55
C SER A 548 -13.50 -3.87 2.01
N THR A 549 -12.75 -4.29 1.00
CA THR A 549 -12.95 -5.59 0.34
C THR A 549 -11.64 -6.22 -0.13
N VAL A 550 -11.44 -7.50 0.18
CA VAL A 550 -10.37 -8.34 -0.37
C VAL A 550 -10.93 -9.15 -1.55
N VAL A 551 -10.42 -8.92 -2.76
CA VAL A 551 -10.92 -9.57 -3.99
C VAL A 551 -10.19 -10.87 -4.34
N SER A 552 -9.05 -11.15 -3.74
CA SER A 552 -8.30 -12.39 -3.96
C SER A 552 -7.36 -12.74 -2.79
N GLY A 553 -7.22 -14.04 -2.49
CA GLY A 553 -6.36 -14.53 -1.41
C GLY A 553 -6.82 -14.10 -0.01
N THR A 554 -5.89 -14.11 0.94
CA THR A 554 -6.09 -13.49 2.26
C THR A 554 -5.60 -12.04 2.23
N GLY A 555 -6.30 -11.15 2.94
CA GLY A 555 -5.91 -9.75 3.03
C GLY A 555 -6.45 -9.05 4.28
N GLY A 556 -5.92 -7.86 4.57
CA GLY A 556 -6.22 -7.20 5.83
C GLY A 556 -5.52 -5.89 6.10
N LEU A 557 -5.94 -5.24 7.19
CA LEU A 557 -5.33 -4.03 7.73
C LEU A 557 -4.31 -4.42 8.80
N GLN A 558 -3.03 -4.11 8.56
CA GLN A 558 -1.96 -4.24 9.53
C GLN A 558 -1.73 -2.88 10.19
N VAL A 559 -2.00 -2.79 11.49
CA VAL A 559 -1.85 -1.56 12.28
C VAL A 559 -0.53 -1.62 13.02
N GLY A 560 0.42 -0.78 12.63
CA GLY A 560 1.81 -0.82 13.09
C GLY A 560 2.62 -1.99 12.50
N ILE A 561 3.95 -1.94 12.64
CA ILE A 561 4.86 -2.98 12.17
C ILE A 561 5.68 -3.51 13.35
N VAL A 562 5.61 -4.82 13.61
CA VAL A 562 6.53 -5.49 14.55
C VAL A 562 7.88 -5.69 13.89
N GLY A 563 8.94 -5.36 14.62
CA GLY A 563 10.33 -5.37 14.15
C GLY A 563 11.31 -5.62 15.28
N ASN A 564 12.59 -5.40 14.98
CA ASN A 564 13.51 -4.84 15.98
C ASN A 564 13.31 -3.32 16.06
N GLU A 565 13.91 -2.62 17.02
CA GLU A 565 13.76 -1.16 17.21
C GLU A 565 13.96 -0.36 15.90
N ALA A 566 14.91 -0.77 15.07
CA ALA A 566 15.23 -0.13 13.79
C ALA A 566 14.21 -0.39 12.65
N THR A 567 13.28 -1.34 12.82
CA THR A 567 12.26 -1.68 11.82
C THR A 567 10.82 -1.59 12.34
N MET A 568 10.62 -1.43 13.65
CA MET A 568 9.31 -1.10 14.23
C MET A 568 8.78 0.22 13.68
N ARG A 569 7.46 0.28 13.46
CA ARG A 569 6.75 1.52 13.11
C ARG A 569 5.43 1.58 13.84
N GLU A 570 5.11 2.75 14.38
CA GLU A 570 3.84 2.98 15.08
C GLU A 570 2.65 2.87 14.12
N GLY A 571 1.53 2.33 14.61
CA GLY A 571 0.26 2.31 13.89
C GLY A 571 -0.53 3.62 13.94
N GLY A 572 -0.30 4.50 14.92
CA GLY A 572 -1.18 5.64 15.20
C GLY A 572 -2.60 5.17 15.51
N THR A 573 -3.62 5.98 15.22
CA THR A 573 -5.02 5.55 15.37
C THR A 573 -5.61 4.97 14.07
N VAL A 574 -6.39 3.90 14.18
CA VAL A 574 -7.39 3.45 13.21
C VAL A 574 -8.76 3.62 13.83
N LYS A 575 -9.58 4.49 13.22
CA LYS A 575 -10.95 4.79 13.64
C LYS A 575 -11.92 4.04 12.72
N ILE A 576 -12.85 3.30 13.32
CA ILE A 576 -13.87 2.52 12.63
C ILE A 576 -15.24 3.14 12.95
N ASN A 577 -16.05 3.40 11.93
CA ASN A 577 -17.33 4.11 12.11
C ASN A 577 -18.53 3.15 12.17
N ASN A 578 -18.49 2.08 11.37
CA ASN A 578 -19.46 0.98 11.39
C ASN A 578 -18.81 -0.36 10.97
N ALA A 579 -19.51 -1.48 11.20
CA ALA A 579 -18.98 -2.82 10.88
C ALA A 579 -18.73 -3.06 9.37
N GLY A 580 -19.47 -2.40 8.49
CA GLY A 580 -19.33 -2.52 7.03
C GLY A 580 -18.06 -1.87 6.47
N ASP A 581 -17.50 -0.87 7.18
CA ASP A 581 -16.23 -0.24 6.81
C ASP A 581 -15.09 -1.26 6.72
N LEU A 582 -15.08 -2.23 7.64
CA LEU A 582 -14.11 -3.32 7.71
C LEU A 582 -14.32 -4.38 6.63
N GLY A 583 -15.57 -4.61 6.24
CA GLY A 583 -16.00 -5.58 5.23
C GLY A 583 -15.37 -6.97 5.39
N THR A 584 -14.38 -7.30 4.55
CA THR A 584 -13.68 -8.60 4.56
C THR A 584 -12.21 -8.54 5.00
N LEU A 585 -11.75 -7.43 5.59
CA LEU A 585 -10.37 -7.29 6.09
C LEU A 585 -10.13 -8.08 7.39
N GLN A 586 -9.09 -8.91 7.42
CA GLN A 586 -8.49 -9.35 8.69
C GLN A 586 -7.74 -8.18 9.36
N ILE A 587 -7.77 -8.06 10.69
CA ILE A 587 -6.94 -7.10 11.42
C ILE A 587 -5.66 -7.78 11.93
N PHE A 588 -4.50 -7.15 11.70
CA PHE A 588 -3.21 -7.55 12.29
C PHE A 588 -2.71 -6.40 13.17
N PHE A 589 -2.97 -6.47 14.48
CA PHE A 589 -2.81 -5.36 15.42
C PHE A 589 -1.49 -5.48 16.20
N ASN A 590 -0.58 -4.53 15.99
CA ASN A 590 0.80 -4.62 16.48
C ASN A 590 1.23 -3.45 17.39
N SER A 591 0.72 -2.25 17.10
CA SER A 591 0.89 -1.03 17.91
C SER A 591 -0.14 0.02 17.48
N GLY A 592 -0.36 1.03 18.31
CA GLY A 592 -1.33 2.09 18.07
C GLY A 592 -2.73 1.74 18.56
N THR A 593 -3.72 2.57 18.21
CA THR A 593 -5.07 2.52 18.76
C THR A 593 -6.07 2.04 17.72
N LEU A 594 -6.95 1.09 18.09
CA LEU A 594 -8.15 0.73 17.35
C LEU A 594 -9.36 1.32 18.09
N ALA A 595 -10.05 2.26 17.45
CA ALA A 595 -11.10 3.08 18.07
C ALA A 595 -12.44 2.92 17.33
N ALA A 596 -13.47 2.41 18.00
CA ALA A 596 -14.83 2.35 17.46
C ALA A 596 -15.65 3.60 17.85
N THR A 597 -16.35 4.23 16.91
CA THR A 597 -17.21 5.40 17.25
C THR A 597 -18.57 5.00 17.81
N ALA A 598 -19.05 3.83 17.44
CA ALA A 598 -20.31 3.22 17.89
C ALA A 598 -20.06 1.72 18.15
N PRO A 599 -20.94 1.00 18.86
CA PRO A 599 -20.76 -0.44 19.08
C PRO A 599 -20.69 -1.21 17.75
N ILE A 600 -19.65 -2.02 17.58
CA ILE A 600 -19.37 -2.78 16.34
C ILE A 600 -19.32 -4.27 16.65
N THR A 601 -20.15 -5.05 15.96
CA THR A 601 -20.04 -6.51 15.88
C THR A 601 -19.57 -6.88 14.47
N SER A 602 -18.50 -7.67 14.34
CA SER A 602 -17.91 -8.01 13.05
C SER A 602 -17.46 -9.48 12.96
N PRO A 603 -17.69 -10.18 11.83
CA PRO A 603 -17.26 -11.57 11.63
C PRO A 603 -15.80 -11.71 11.19
N ILE A 604 -15.07 -10.61 11.03
CA ILE A 604 -13.64 -10.63 10.73
C ILE A 604 -12.85 -11.19 11.92
N SER A 605 -11.64 -11.67 11.65
CA SER A 605 -10.67 -12.02 12.67
C SER A 605 -9.68 -10.89 12.96
N MET A 606 -9.22 -10.84 14.20
CA MET A 606 -8.10 -10.03 14.67
C MET A 606 -6.92 -10.94 15.08
N SER A 607 -5.71 -10.46 14.82
CA SER A 607 -4.44 -11.12 15.12
C SER A 607 -3.55 -10.14 15.89
N ILE A 608 -3.36 -10.37 17.20
CA ILE A 608 -2.65 -9.47 18.10
C ILE A 608 -1.16 -9.86 18.18
N GLY A 609 -0.28 -8.94 17.80
CA GLY A 609 1.18 -9.14 17.68
C GLY A 609 2.01 -8.18 18.53
N GLY A 610 1.42 -7.60 19.58
CA GLY A 610 2.07 -6.62 20.44
C GLY A 610 3.36 -7.14 21.08
N ARG A 611 4.30 -6.23 21.33
CA ARG A 611 5.53 -6.49 22.10
C ARG A 611 5.52 -5.62 23.35
N ALA A 612 5.84 -6.22 24.50
CA ALA A 612 6.63 -5.53 25.52
C ALA A 612 8.10 -5.93 25.37
N ASP A 613 9.03 -5.02 25.67
CA ASP A 613 10.45 -5.34 25.77
C ASP A 613 10.80 -5.84 27.19
N THR A 614 12.04 -6.31 27.40
CA THR A 614 12.49 -6.83 28.70
C THR A 614 12.96 -5.75 29.67
N SER A 615 13.04 -4.48 29.28
CA SER A 615 13.56 -3.37 30.08
C SER A 615 12.55 -2.28 30.47
N GLY A 616 11.35 -2.27 29.88
CA GLY A 616 10.37 -1.21 30.04
C GLY A 616 10.68 0.05 29.22
N ALA A 617 11.56 -0.05 28.22
CA ALA A 617 12.08 1.09 27.48
C ALA A 617 11.23 1.41 26.25
N SER A 618 10.37 2.43 26.36
CA SER A 618 9.82 3.20 25.23
C SER A 618 9.17 2.37 24.11
N LEU A 619 8.11 1.62 24.44
CA LEU A 619 7.21 1.08 23.43
C LEU A 619 6.61 2.23 22.61
N ILE A 620 6.71 2.15 21.28
CA ILE A 620 6.34 3.26 20.37
C ILE A 620 4.84 3.57 20.48
N SER A 621 4.02 2.53 20.63
CA SER A 621 2.75 2.53 21.39
C SER A 621 2.29 1.08 21.57
N LEU A 622 1.51 0.79 22.63
CA LEU A 622 0.86 -0.52 22.78
C LEU A 622 -0.31 -0.68 21.79
N PRO A 623 -0.80 -1.91 21.53
CA PRO A 623 -2.08 -2.11 20.88
C PRO A 623 -3.22 -1.73 21.84
N THR A 624 -3.88 -0.59 21.60
CA THR A 624 -4.96 -0.06 22.45
C THR A 624 -6.34 -0.25 21.81
N LEU A 625 -7.21 -1.04 22.43
CA LEU A 625 -8.63 -1.18 22.06
C LEU A 625 -9.44 -0.10 22.79
N SER A 626 -10.26 0.68 22.08
CA SER A 626 -10.87 1.90 22.66
C SER A 626 -12.16 2.38 21.99
N GLY A 627 -12.79 3.39 22.60
CA GLY A 627 -14.02 4.01 22.12
C GLY A 627 -15.24 3.22 22.56
N SER A 628 -16.18 3.02 21.63
CA SER A 628 -17.33 2.13 21.84
C SER A 628 -16.93 0.65 21.85
N ASN A 629 -17.87 -0.20 22.26
CA ASN A 629 -17.63 -1.64 22.40
C ASN A 629 -17.34 -2.32 21.05
N LEU A 630 -16.42 -3.29 21.09
CA LEU A 630 -16.03 -4.14 19.96
C LEU A 630 -16.44 -5.59 20.23
N THR A 631 -17.03 -6.27 19.24
CA THR A 631 -17.31 -7.70 19.30
C THR A 631 -16.82 -8.36 18.01
N PHE A 632 -15.88 -9.29 18.13
CA PHE A 632 -15.38 -10.09 17.03
C PHE A 632 -15.98 -11.51 17.11
N THR A 633 -16.59 -11.95 16.02
CA THR A 633 -17.22 -13.29 15.92
C THR A 633 -16.49 -14.22 14.94
N GLY A 634 -15.33 -13.77 14.43
CA GLY A 634 -14.39 -14.59 13.66
C GLY A 634 -13.51 -15.47 14.55
N ASN A 635 -12.56 -16.20 13.96
CA ASN A 635 -11.54 -16.93 14.71
C ASN A 635 -10.29 -16.05 14.90
N ASP A 636 -10.12 -15.55 16.11
CA ASP A 636 -9.11 -14.59 16.53
C ASP A 636 -7.82 -15.28 17.02
N ASN A 637 -6.73 -14.53 17.11
CA ASN A 637 -5.46 -15.08 17.56
C ASN A 637 -4.46 -14.04 18.10
N TYR A 638 -3.40 -14.56 18.70
CA TYR A 638 -2.23 -13.79 19.14
C TYR A 638 -0.93 -14.53 18.75
N PHE A 639 0.15 -13.79 18.56
CA PHE A 639 1.45 -14.36 18.18
C PHE A 639 2.64 -13.61 18.82
N PHE A 640 3.76 -14.32 18.96
CA PHE A 640 5.01 -13.78 19.50
C PHE A 640 6.03 -13.60 18.38
N TYR A 641 6.81 -12.51 18.41
CA TYR A 641 7.63 -12.12 17.27
C TYR A 641 8.96 -12.89 17.13
N ASN A 642 9.52 -13.43 18.23
CA ASN A 642 10.90 -13.92 18.20
C ASN A 642 11.15 -15.15 19.10
N ALA A 643 11.07 -16.34 18.50
CA ALA A 643 11.38 -17.61 19.15
C ALA A 643 12.91 -17.89 19.34
N SER A 644 13.78 -16.88 19.19
CA SER A 644 15.24 -17.05 19.15
C SER A 644 16.03 -16.20 20.16
N VAL A 645 15.37 -15.36 20.97
CA VAL A 645 16.05 -14.56 22.02
C VAL A 645 16.05 -15.27 23.37
N SER A 646 17.23 -15.67 23.82
CA SER A 646 17.47 -16.24 25.14
C SER A 646 17.53 -15.17 26.23
N ALA A 647 16.38 -14.65 26.71
CA ALA A 647 16.31 -13.96 28.01
C ALA A 647 14.88 -13.81 28.59
N ALA A 648 14.62 -14.53 29.68
CA ALA A 648 13.65 -14.22 30.75
C ALA A 648 12.15 -14.03 30.42
N TYR A 649 11.76 -13.05 29.61
CA TYR A 649 10.36 -12.61 29.42
C TYR A 649 10.09 -12.13 27.98
N ASP A 650 9.36 -12.91 27.18
CA ASP A 650 8.68 -12.38 25.97
C ASP A 650 7.19 -12.21 26.34
N ARG A 651 6.60 -11.06 26.02
CA ARG A 651 5.20 -10.74 26.34
C ARG A 651 4.46 -10.18 25.13
N VAL A 652 3.24 -10.66 24.93
CA VAL A 652 2.20 -9.92 24.19
C VAL A 652 1.52 -9.00 25.19
N ALA A 653 1.23 -7.78 24.76
CA ALA A 653 0.54 -6.78 25.58
C ALA A 653 -0.59 -6.14 24.77
N VAL A 654 -1.70 -5.84 25.44
CA VAL A 654 -2.86 -5.12 24.89
C VAL A 654 -3.46 -4.22 25.97
N GLU A 655 -3.76 -2.98 25.62
CA GLU A 655 -4.56 -2.08 26.45
C GLU A 655 -6.03 -2.18 26.03
N VAL A 656 -6.95 -2.21 26.98
CA VAL A 656 -8.39 -2.35 26.74
C VAL A 656 -9.13 -1.26 27.50
N ASN A 657 -9.59 -0.24 26.77
CA ASN A 657 -10.24 0.97 27.28
C ASN A 657 -11.71 1.09 26.80
N ASN A 658 -12.30 -0.04 26.43
CA ASN A 658 -13.71 -0.26 26.09
C ASN A 658 -14.14 -1.66 26.57
N THR A 659 -15.35 -2.13 26.25
CA THR A 659 -15.59 -3.60 26.24
C THR A 659 -15.19 -4.15 24.89
N THR A 660 -14.19 -5.06 24.84
CA THR A 660 -13.88 -5.87 23.65
C THR A 660 -14.16 -7.34 23.93
N ARG A 661 -14.97 -7.97 23.06
CA ARG A 661 -15.51 -9.33 23.22
C ARG A 661 -15.11 -10.24 22.05
N PHE A 662 -14.64 -11.45 22.35
CA PHE A 662 -14.25 -12.48 21.38
C PHE A 662 -15.21 -13.68 21.43
N GLU A 663 -16.11 -13.84 20.45
CA GLU A 663 -17.14 -14.89 20.42
C GLU A 663 -16.72 -16.17 19.66
N GLY A 664 -15.65 -16.12 18.87
CA GLY A 664 -15.14 -17.29 18.14
C GLY A 664 -14.06 -18.06 18.89
N THR A 665 -13.19 -18.76 18.14
CA THR A 665 -12.00 -19.39 18.73
C THR A 665 -10.90 -18.34 18.91
N PHE A 666 -10.28 -18.24 20.09
CA PHE A 666 -9.08 -17.42 20.29
C PHE A 666 -7.88 -18.30 20.63
N ALA A 667 -6.82 -18.26 19.81
CA ALA A 667 -5.70 -19.19 19.92
C ALA A 667 -4.32 -18.58 19.58
N LYS A 668 -3.26 -19.27 19.99
CA LYS A 668 -1.86 -18.91 19.67
C LYS A 668 -1.54 -19.29 18.22
N THR A 669 -0.92 -18.39 17.45
CA THR A 669 -0.46 -18.68 16.08
C THR A 669 1.05 -18.46 15.92
N GLY A 670 1.63 -19.15 14.93
CA GLY A 670 3.08 -19.18 14.68
C GLY A 670 3.76 -20.44 15.22
N THR A 671 4.87 -20.82 14.58
CA THR A 671 5.70 -21.96 14.99
C THR A 671 6.39 -21.68 16.34
N SER A 672 6.52 -22.63 17.27
CA SER A 672 6.64 -24.07 17.04
C SER A 672 5.87 -24.92 18.07
N ALA A 673 5.28 -26.02 17.62
CA ALA A 673 4.72 -27.07 18.48
C ALA A 673 5.78 -27.91 19.22
N THR A 674 7.06 -27.48 19.20
CA THR A 674 8.17 -28.17 19.88
C THR A 674 9.27 -27.18 20.32
N VAL A 675 8.86 -26.06 20.95
CA VAL A 675 9.74 -25.39 21.92
C VAL A 675 9.26 -25.79 23.31
N ALA A 676 10.10 -26.52 24.05
CA ALA A 676 9.84 -26.76 25.47
C ALA A 676 9.93 -25.42 26.22
N LEU A 677 8.79 -24.93 26.73
CA LEU A 677 8.67 -23.61 27.36
C LEU A 677 9.29 -23.61 28.78
N THR A 678 10.61 -23.65 28.82
CA THR A 678 11.43 -23.45 30.04
C THR A 678 11.44 -21.99 30.52
N SER A 679 10.94 -21.05 29.70
CA SER A 679 10.78 -19.64 30.02
C SER A 679 9.30 -19.28 30.20
N ARG A 680 9.01 -18.28 31.03
CA ARG A 680 7.63 -17.78 31.22
C ARG A 680 7.27 -16.83 30.08
N VAL A 681 6.05 -16.97 29.58
CA VAL A 681 5.47 -16.15 28.52
C VAL A 681 4.16 -15.58 29.06
N PHE A 682 3.96 -14.28 28.86
CA PHE A 682 2.86 -13.54 29.45
C PHE A 682 1.99 -12.88 28.37
N ILE A 683 0.69 -12.83 28.64
CA ILE A 683 -0.30 -11.97 27.97
C ILE A 683 -0.67 -10.88 28.97
N LEU A 684 -0.11 -9.68 28.79
CA LEU A 684 -0.41 -8.50 29.59
C LEU A 684 -1.69 -7.83 29.08
N VAL A 685 -2.65 -7.59 29.97
CA VAL A 685 -3.94 -6.97 29.66
C VAL A 685 -4.13 -5.76 30.59
N GLY A 686 -3.83 -4.57 30.08
CA GLY A 686 -3.92 -3.29 30.80
C GLY A 686 -5.09 -2.43 30.33
N GLY A 687 -5.18 -1.19 30.84
CA GLY A 687 -6.28 -0.25 30.58
C GLY A 687 -7.41 -0.24 31.64
N THR A 688 -8.56 0.32 31.26
CA THR A 688 -9.68 0.63 32.17
C THR A 688 -11.01 -0.03 31.78
N GLY A 689 -10.97 -0.99 30.86
CA GLY A 689 -12.14 -1.59 30.22
C GLY A 689 -12.33 -3.07 30.55
N THR A 690 -12.97 -3.80 29.63
CA THR A 690 -13.27 -5.23 29.78
C THR A 690 -12.82 -6.01 28.55
N LEU A 691 -11.94 -6.99 28.75
CA LEU A 691 -11.63 -8.02 27.75
C LEU A 691 -12.47 -9.26 28.05
N GLU A 692 -13.40 -9.62 27.16
CA GLU A 692 -14.30 -10.74 27.36
C GLU A 692 -14.05 -11.89 26.36
N PHE A 693 -13.75 -13.08 26.90
CA PHE A 693 -13.74 -14.32 26.13
C PHE A 693 -15.12 -14.97 26.19
N ALA A 694 -15.80 -15.01 25.05
CA ALA A 694 -17.19 -15.46 24.91
C ALA A 694 -17.36 -16.71 24.03
N GLY A 695 -16.33 -17.11 23.29
CA GLY A 695 -16.26 -18.36 22.55
C GLY A 695 -15.35 -19.40 23.20
N ASN A 696 -14.38 -19.91 22.44
CA ASN A 696 -13.46 -20.96 22.88
C ASN A 696 -12.01 -20.48 22.86
N ALA A 697 -11.46 -20.18 24.02
CA ALA A 697 -10.05 -19.85 24.21
C ALA A 697 -9.27 -20.93 25.00
N SER A 698 -9.81 -22.15 25.14
CA SER A 698 -9.21 -23.24 25.95
C SER A 698 -7.81 -23.70 25.49
N ALA A 699 -7.42 -23.34 24.26
CA ALA A 699 -6.11 -23.67 23.67
C ALA A 699 -4.96 -22.72 24.10
N ILE A 700 -5.24 -21.67 24.89
CA ILE A 700 -4.20 -20.81 25.48
C ILE A 700 -3.46 -21.57 26.59
N VAL A 701 -2.13 -21.49 26.59
CA VAL A 701 -1.23 -22.17 27.56
C VAL A 701 -0.27 -21.22 28.28
N ASP A 702 -0.33 -19.92 27.97
CA ASP A 702 0.54 -18.90 28.55
C ASP A 702 -0.03 -18.39 29.90
N ASP A 703 0.71 -17.53 30.62
CA ASP A 703 0.18 -16.83 31.80
C ASP A 703 -0.52 -15.52 31.37
N PHE A 704 -1.63 -15.14 32.02
CA PHE A 704 -2.22 -13.80 31.92
C PHE A 704 -1.73 -12.91 33.08
N ASP A 705 -1.24 -11.72 32.76
CA ASP A 705 -0.99 -10.60 33.68
C ASP A 705 -2.11 -9.57 33.47
N LEU A 706 -2.86 -9.19 34.52
CA LEU A 706 -3.80 -8.07 34.45
C LEU A 706 -3.16 -6.84 35.10
N ASP A 707 -3.35 -5.66 34.49
CA ASP A 707 -2.77 -4.39 34.98
C ASP A 707 -3.80 -3.23 34.92
N ASP A 708 -3.38 -2.06 35.40
CA ASP A 708 -4.12 -0.79 35.52
C ASP A 708 -5.43 -0.90 36.33
N SER A 709 -6.56 -1.14 35.67
CA SER A 709 -7.88 -1.34 36.29
C SER A 709 -8.76 -2.26 35.43
N THR A 710 -8.11 -3.19 34.72
CA THR A 710 -8.75 -3.97 33.66
C THR A 710 -9.63 -5.09 34.21
N THR A 711 -10.75 -5.36 33.55
CA THR A 711 -11.56 -6.57 33.79
C THR A 711 -11.30 -7.62 32.70
N LEU A 712 -10.83 -8.80 33.09
CA LEU A 712 -10.87 -10.00 32.26
C LEU A 712 -12.16 -10.77 32.56
N SER A 713 -13.01 -11.00 31.56
CA SER A 713 -14.28 -11.72 31.70
C SER A 713 -14.29 -13.02 30.90
N ILE A 714 -14.91 -14.07 31.45
CA ILE A 714 -15.25 -15.30 30.72
C ILE A 714 -16.78 -15.44 30.70
N ALA A 715 -17.39 -15.34 29.51
CA ALA A 715 -18.84 -15.34 29.39
C ALA A 715 -19.46 -16.71 29.75
N SER A 716 -20.76 -16.72 30.09
CA SER A 716 -21.49 -17.96 30.41
C SER A 716 -21.36 -19.02 29.29
N GLY A 717 -20.82 -20.19 29.62
CA GLY A 717 -20.59 -21.29 28.68
C GLY A 717 -19.32 -21.17 27.82
N ALA A 718 -18.60 -20.04 27.89
CA ALA A 718 -17.32 -19.85 27.22
C ALA A 718 -16.16 -20.49 27.99
N THR A 719 -15.02 -20.67 27.33
CA THR A 719 -13.79 -21.21 27.94
C THR A 719 -12.62 -20.26 27.78
N LEU A 720 -11.80 -20.13 28.83
CA LEU A 720 -10.50 -19.47 28.79
C LEU A 720 -9.42 -20.47 29.18
N GLY A 721 -8.50 -20.78 28.28
CA GLY A 721 -7.30 -21.53 28.60
C GLY A 721 -6.25 -20.64 29.26
N GLY A 722 -5.34 -21.23 30.00
CA GLY A 722 -4.13 -20.56 30.45
C GLY A 722 -3.43 -21.41 31.50
N ARG A 723 -2.16 -21.10 31.74
CA ARG A 723 -1.45 -21.69 32.87
C ARG A 723 -1.85 -20.98 34.16
N ARG A 724 -1.71 -19.65 34.20
CA ARG A 724 -2.12 -18.84 35.36
C ARG A 724 -2.82 -17.55 34.93
N VAL A 725 -3.60 -17.00 35.85
CA VAL A 725 -4.12 -15.62 35.76
C VAL A 725 -3.68 -14.88 37.02
N PHE A 726 -2.92 -13.81 36.85
CA PHE A 726 -2.59 -12.85 37.91
C PHE A 726 -3.64 -11.72 37.87
N VAL A 727 -4.39 -11.58 38.95
CA VAL A 727 -5.39 -10.52 39.15
C VAL A 727 -4.80 -9.55 40.16
N ASP A 728 -4.00 -8.61 39.66
CA ASP A 728 -3.24 -7.67 40.47
C ASP A 728 -4.11 -6.47 40.94
N SER A 729 -3.52 -5.60 41.77
CA SER A 729 -4.24 -4.53 42.49
C SER A 729 -5.03 -3.60 41.56
N GLY A 730 -6.34 -3.49 41.78
CA GLY A 730 -7.25 -2.68 40.94
C GLY A 730 -7.91 -3.43 39.79
N THR A 731 -7.42 -4.64 39.46
CA THR A 731 -7.92 -5.45 38.33
C THR A 731 -8.98 -6.46 38.76
N THR A 732 -9.73 -7.00 37.80
CA THR A 732 -10.82 -7.95 38.06
C THR A 732 -10.79 -9.16 37.12
N LEU A 733 -10.99 -10.37 37.65
CA LEU A 733 -11.40 -11.56 36.88
C LEU A 733 -12.89 -11.84 37.12
N ALA A 734 -13.70 -11.94 36.06
CA ALA A 734 -15.16 -11.97 36.14
C ALA A 734 -15.84 -13.03 35.25
N GLY A 735 -17.16 -13.20 35.46
CA GLY A 735 -18.06 -13.91 34.54
C GLY A 735 -18.55 -15.28 35.02
N ALA A 736 -19.07 -16.08 34.08
CA ALA A 736 -19.71 -17.39 34.29
C ALA A 736 -19.16 -18.51 33.38
N GLY A 737 -17.99 -18.29 32.78
CA GLY A 737 -17.33 -19.28 31.95
C GLY A 737 -16.49 -20.29 32.73
N THR A 738 -15.67 -21.03 32.00
CA THR A 738 -14.72 -21.99 32.56
C THR A 738 -13.28 -21.58 32.28
N PHE A 739 -12.49 -21.33 33.32
CA PHE A 739 -11.03 -21.32 33.22
C PHE A 739 -10.52 -22.77 33.12
N VAL A 740 -9.90 -23.11 32.00
CA VAL A 740 -9.31 -24.40 31.70
C VAL A 740 -7.82 -24.32 32.00
N GLY A 741 -7.44 -24.61 33.25
CA GLY A 741 -6.05 -24.61 33.67
C GLY A 741 -5.21 -25.63 32.89
N GLN A 742 -4.21 -25.13 32.17
CA GLN A 742 -3.26 -25.93 31.39
C GLN A 742 -1.98 -26.12 32.20
N ALA A 743 -1.70 -27.36 32.60
CA ALA A 743 -0.49 -27.72 33.32
C ALA A 743 0.73 -27.81 32.38
N ASN A 744 1.93 -27.55 32.93
CA ASN A 744 3.18 -28.00 32.32
C ASN A 744 4.13 -28.55 33.38
N ASP A 745 5.18 -29.28 32.95
CA ASP A 745 6.04 -30.15 33.78
C ASP A 745 6.81 -29.48 34.96
N SER A 746 6.50 -28.24 35.32
CA SER A 746 7.12 -27.51 36.44
C SER A 746 6.22 -26.46 37.11
N VAL A 747 4.99 -26.21 36.65
CA VAL A 747 4.09 -25.21 37.23
C VAL A 747 2.63 -25.67 37.13
N GLU A 748 2.00 -25.90 38.29
CA GLU A 748 0.55 -26.19 38.39
C GLU A 748 -0.29 -24.96 38.01
N PRO A 749 -1.46 -25.16 37.37
CA PRO A 749 -2.31 -24.06 36.95
C PRO A 749 -3.04 -23.41 38.13
N ALA A 750 -3.13 -22.08 38.12
CA ALA A 750 -3.71 -21.33 39.23
C ALA A 750 -4.26 -19.95 38.83
N VAL A 751 -5.39 -19.55 39.42
CA VAL A 751 -5.80 -18.14 39.52
C VAL A 751 -5.19 -17.57 40.81
N LEU A 752 -4.49 -16.45 40.70
CA LEU A 752 -3.87 -15.73 41.81
C LEU A 752 -4.48 -14.35 41.90
N VAL A 753 -5.30 -14.11 42.92
CA VAL A 753 -5.85 -12.78 43.21
C VAL A 753 -4.92 -12.10 44.21
N ALA A 754 -4.20 -11.06 43.78
CA ALA A 754 -3.30 -10.32 44.66
C ALA A 754 -4.07 -9.39 45.61
N SER A 755 -3.40 -8.86 46.63
CA SER A 755 -4.00 -7.83 47.50
C SER A 755 -4.43 -6.63 46.66
N GLY A 756 -5.70 -6.24 46.76
CA GLY A 756 -6.31 -5.18 45.94
C GLY A 756 -6.92 -5.64 44.61
N GLY A 757 -6.63 -6.85 44.13
CA GLY A 757 -7.32 -7.46 42.98
C GLY A 757 -8.67 -8.04 43.37
N THR A 758 -9.55 -8.28 42.39
CA THR A 758 -10.93 -8.76 42.62
C THR A 758 -11.32 -9.98 41.78
N LEU A 759 -11.89 -11.00 42.41
CA LEU A 759 -12.63 -12.06 41.73
C LEU A 759 -14.14 -11.75 41.79
N ASN A 760 -14.80 -11.59 40.65
CA ASN A 760 -16.22 -11.22 40.56
C ASN A 760 -17.00 -12.19 39.66
N PRO A 761 -17.32 -13.42 40.14
CA PRO A 761 -18.18 -14.34 39.42
C PRO A 761 -19.55 -13.71 39.14
N ILE A 762 -20.05 -13.83 37.92
CA ILE A 762 -21.37 -13.34 37.51
C ILE A 762 -22.16 -14.56 37.04
N GLY A 763 -22.76 -15.28 37.98
CA GLY A 763 -23.28 -16.63 37.81
C GLY A 763 -22.35 -17.69 38.41
N ILE A 764 -21.96 -18.71 37.64
CA ILE A 764 -21.07 -19.79 38.10
C ILE A 764 -19.74 -19.71 37.36
N LEU A 765 -18.71 -19.15 38.01
CA LEU A 765 -17.34 -19.18 37.49
C LEU A 765 -16.71 -20.53 37.80
N THR A 766 -16.36 -21.30 36.76
CA THR A 766 -15.74 -22.62 36.93
C THR A 766 -14.23 -22.53 36.72
N LEU A 767 -13.43 -23.10 37.63
CA LEU A 767 -11.96 -23.04 37.60
C LEU A 767 -11.38 -24.47 37.65
N ASN A 768 -10.85 -24.97 36.53
CA ASN A 768 -10.06 -26.20 36.52
C ASN A 768 -8.60 -25.91 36.90
N SER A 769 -8.39 -25.38 38.11
CA SER A 769 -7.09 -24.90 38.59
C SER A 769 -7.08 -24.81 40.13
N SER A 770 -5.93 -24.49 40.70
CA SER A 770 -5.90 -23.90 42.05
C SER A 770 -6.48 -22.47 42.03
N LEU A 771 -6.90 -21.97 43.19
CA LEU A 771 -7.31 -20.58 43.41
C LEU A 771 -6.65 -20.07 44.71
N ASN A 772 -6.02 -18.91 44.63
CA ASN A 772 -5.44 -18.20 45.78
C ASN A 772 -6.09 -16.81 45.90
N LEU A 773 -6.83 -16.60 46.99
CA LEU A 773 -7.59 -15.38 47.27
C LEU A 773 -6.79 -14.46 48.21
N GLY A 774 -5.74 -13.80 47.70
CA GLY A 774 -5.05 -12.73 48.45
C GLY A 774 -5.78 -11.38 48.41
N GLY A 775 -6.68 -11.19 47.44
CA GLY A 775 -7.50 -9.99 47.24
C GLY A 775 -8.98 -10.19 47.61
N SER A 776 -9.85 -9.39 47.01
CA SER A 776 -11.30 -9.49 47.23
C SER A 776 -11.92 -10.58 46.35
N VAL A 777 -12.98 -11.21 46.85
CA VAL A 777 -13.95 -11.96 46.06
C VAL A 777 -15.34 -11.41 46.35
N GLN A 778 -16.11 -11.09 45.32
CA GLN A 778 -17.46 -10.56 45.42
C GLN A 778 -18.47 -11.59 44.91
N PHE A 779 -19.57 -11.76 45.63
CA PHE A 779 -20.73 -12.52 45.18
C PHE A 779 -21.99 -11.69 45.35
N ASN A 780 -22.82 -11.59 44.31
CA ASN A 780 -24.15 -11.00 44.40
C ASN A 780 -25.15 -12.09 44.83
N ILE A 781 -26.08 -11.74 45.72
CA ILE A 781 -27.03 -12.67 46.34
C ILE A 781 -28.44 -12.07 46.31
N SER A 782 -29.34 -12.75 45.57
CA SER A 782 -30.74 -12.35 45.35
C SER A 782 -31.75 -13.49 45.52
N GLY A 783 -31.31 -14.75 45.48
CA GLY A 783 -32.15 -15.94 45.65
C GLY A 783 -31.35 -17.23 45.79
N LEU A 784 -32.01 -18.33 46.15
CA LEU A 784 -31.36 -19.60 46.54
C LEU A 784 -30.85 -20.47 45.37
N THR A 785 -31.04 -20.05 44.12
CA THR A 785 -30.60 -20.83 42.94
C THR A 785 -29.15 -20.48 42.56
N PRO A 786 -28.21 -21.44 42.52
CA PRO A 786 -26.83 -21.15 42.12
C PRO A 786 -26.77 -20.70 40.65
N GLY A 787 -26.09 -19.59 40.39
CA GLY A 787 -25.85 -19.05 39.06
C GLY A 787 -26.93 -18.12 38.49
N SER A 788 -28.15 -18.13 39.04
CA SER A 788 -29.25 -17.24 38.62
C SER A 788 -29.92 -16.48 39.77
N GLY A 789 -29.79 -16.97 41.00
CA GLY A 789 -30.17 -16.27 42.22
C GLY A 789 -28.96 -15.83 43.05
N TYR A 790 -27.84 -16.56 43.02
CA TYR A 790 -26.61 -16.16 43.70
C TYR A 790 -25.35 -16.63 42.96
N ASP A 791 -24.27 -15.87 43.09
CA ASP A 791 -22.99 -16.13 42.40
C ASP A 791 -22.13 -17.20 43.11
N ARG A 792 -21.32 -17.94 42.35
CA ARG A 792 -20.56 -19.10 42.87
C ARG A 792 -19.24 -19.33 42.13
N VAL A 793 -18.19 -19.72 42.87
CA VAL A 793 -16.98 -20.32 42.29
C VAL A 793 -17.04 -21.85 42.40
N ALA A 794 -16.80 -22.54 41.29
CA ALA A 794 -16.72 -23.99 41.23
C ALA A 794 -15.31 -24.46 40.81
N LEU A 795 -14.50 -24.92 41.76
CA LEU A 795 -13.20 -25.51 41.47
C LEU A 795 -13.36 -26.97 41.03
N THR A 796 -12.71 -27.34 39.94
CA THR A 796 -12.64 -28.70 39.43
C THR A 796 -11.19 -29.15 39.26
N ASN A 797 -10.97 -30.46 39.22
CA ASN A 797 -9.71 -31.06 38.81
C ASN A 797 -10.04 -32.24 37.89
N THR A 798 -10.27 -31.95 36.61
CA THR A 798 -10.71 -32.93 35.60
C THR A 798 -9.55 -33.57 34.85
N ALA A 799 -8.30 -33.16 35.10
CA ALA A 799 -7.16 -33.48 34.25
C ALA A 799 -5.86 -33.85 34.99
N SER A 800 -5.70 -33.53 36.28
CA SER A 800 -4.44 -33.74 37.00
C SER A 800 -4.50 -34.84 38.06
N THR A 801 -3.39 -35.58 38.20
CA THR A 801 -3.13 -36.40 39.39
C THR A 801 -2.53 -35.60 40.54
N THR A 802 -2.04 -34.38 40.30
CA THR A 802 -1.66 -33.44 41.36
C THR A 802 -2.91 -32.88 42.03
N ALA A 803 -2.85 -32.64 43.35
CA ALA A 803 -3.91 -31.97 44.08
C ALA A 803 -3.87 -30.44 43.86
N TYR A 804 -5.02 -29.84 43.60
CA TYR A 804 -5.18 -28.38 43.55
C TYR A 804 -5.54 -27.83 44.94
N THR A 805 -5.41 -26.52 45.13
CA THR A 805 -5.71 -25.84 46.40
C THR A 805 -6.69 -24.69 46.20
N LEU A 806 -7.68 -24.59 47.10
CA LEU A 806 -8.44 -23.37 47.37
C LEU A 806 -7.85 -22.73 48.62
N ALA A 807 -7.04 -21.68 48.44
CA ALA A 807 -6.45 -20.92 49.52
C ALA A 807 -7.27 -19.64 49.78
N TYR A 808 -7.89 -19.57 50.96
CA TYR A 808 -8.57 -18.37 51.44
C TYR A 808 -7.58 -17.36 52.03
N GLY A 809 -7.94 -16.09 51.91
CA GLY A 809 -7.19 -14.90 52.33
C GLY A 809 -8.03 -13.67 51.99
N GLY A 810 -7.46 -12.46 52.04
CA GLY A 810 -8.11 -11.27 51.49
C GLY A 810 -9.54 -11.03 52.03
N ASN A 811 -10.48 -10.59 51.19
CA ASN A 811 -11.85 -10.24 51.63
C ASN A 811 -12.93 -11.01 50.88
N LEU A 812 -13.95 -11.47 51.60
CA LEU A 812 -15.19 -12.01 51.02
C LEU A 812 -16.31 -10.96 51.13
N ASN A 813 -16.77 -10.44 50.00
CA ASN A 813 -17.83 -9.44 49.93
C ASN A 813 -19.13 -10.09 49.43
N LEU A 814 -20.20 -10.01 50.22
CA LEU A 814 -21.48 -10.66 49.97
C LEU A 814 -22.56 -9.59 49.75
N ASP A 815 -22.86 -9.28 48.49
CA ASP A 815 -23.75 -8.19 48.13
C ASP A 815 -25.20 -8.66 48.06
N PHE A 816 -26.00 -8.29 49.07
CA PHE A 816 -27.39 -8.71 49.16
C PHE A 816 -28.34 -7.69 48.52
N GLY A 817 -29.16 -8.19 47.58
CA GLY A 817 -30.30 -7.46 47.03
C GLY A 817 -31.39 -7.17 48.07
N ALA A 818 -32.59 -6.82 47.62
CA ALA A 818 -33.68 -6.35 48.49
C ALA A 818 -34.12 -7.35 49.60
N THR A 819 -33.80 -8.64 49.46
CA THR A 819 -34.21 -9.70 50.40
C THR A 819 -33.13 -10.77 50.56
N ALA A 820 -32.74 -11.08 51.79
CA ALA A 820 -31.95 -12.26 52.13
C ALA A 820 -32.91 -13.41 52.52
N ALA A 821 -33.05 -14.40 51.63
CA ALA A 821 -33.88 -15.57 51.91
C ALA A 821 -33.22 -16.48 52.96
N ASN A 822 -34.02 -17.10 53.83
CA ASN A 822 -33.51 -18.13 54.73
C ASN A 822 -33.12 -19.38 53.93
N GLY A 823 -31.92 -19.92 54.14
CA GLY A 823 -31.41 -21.10 53.44
C GLY A 823 -29.89 -21.14 53.33
N ASP A 824 -29.38 -22.18 52.67
CA ASP A 824 -27.95 -22.39 52.44
C ASP A 824 -27.54 -21.94 51.03
N TYR A 825 -26.48 -21.15 50.95
CA TYR A 825 -25.86 -20.64 49.73
C TYR A 825 -24.45 -21.22 49.60
N THR A 826 -24.27 -22.25 48.77
CA THR A 826 -22.95 -22.85 48.52
C THR A 826 -22.14 -21.97 47.58
N LEU A 827 -21.37 -21.03 48.12
CA LEU A 827 -20.58 -20.02 47.39
C LEU A 827 -19.30 -20.60 46.77
N PHE A 828 -18.71 -21.62 47.40
CA PHE A 828 -17.54 -22.33 46.89
C PHE A 828 -17.80 -23.84 46.83
N THR A 829 -17.76 -24.43 45.63
CA THR A 829 -17.77 -25.89 45.44
C THR A 829 -16.40 -26.40 44.97
N THR A 830 -16.02 -27.59 45.42
CA THR A 830 -14.73 -28.24 45.10
C THR A 830 -14.96 -29.66 44.63
N GLY A 831 -14.39 -30.03 43.48
CA GLY A 831 -14.29 -31.42 43.03
C GLY A 831 -13.31 -32.26 43.86
N ALA A 832 -13.07 -33.49 43.41
CA ALA A 832 -12.07 -34.38 44.01
C ALA A 832 -10.64 -33.80 43.89
N ASN A 833 -9.74 -34.22 44.78
CA ASN A 833 -8.33 -33.80 44.82
C ASN A 833 -8.13 -32.27 44.86
N ILE A 834 -9.00 -31.56 45.59
CA ILE A 834 -8.85 -30.13 45.92
C ILE A 834 -8.84 -29.98 47.44
N THR A 835 -7.80 -29.34 47.98
CA THR A 835 -7.64 -29.06 49.42
C THR A 835 -8.04 -27.62 49.72
N ARG A 836 -8.79 -27.37 50.80
CA ARG A 836 -9.01 -26.02 51.34
C ARG A 836 -7.93 -25.65 52.36
N THR A 837 -7.40 -24.43 52.27
CA THR A 837 -6.37 -23.90 53.19
C THR A 837 -6.59 -22.39 53.41
N GLY A 838 -5.89 -21.82 54.39
CA GLY A 838 -6.03 -20.41 54.74
C GLY A 838 -7.36 -20.07 55.43
N SER A 839 -7.64 -18.78 55.55
CA SER A 839 -8.86 -18.19 56.10
C SER A 839 -8.98 -16.76 55.57
N PHE A 840 -10.18 -16.22 55.45
CA PHE A 840 -10.37 -14.83 55.00
C PHE A 840 -9.76 -13.83 56.00
N SER A 841 -9.44 -12.62 55.54
CA SER A 841 -9.04 -11.49 56.41
C SER A 841 -10.26 -10.73 56.92
N ALA A 842 -11.32 -10.66 56.11
CA ALA A 842 -12.65 -10.18 56.51
C ALA A 842 -13.75 -10.85 55.67
N VAL A 843 -14.93 -11.01 56.26
CA VAL A 843 -16.18 -11.31 55.54
C VAL A 843 -17.16 -10.17 55.76
N ALA A 844 -17.51 -9.47 54.68
CA ALA A 844 -18.39 -8.30 54.68
C ALA A 844 -19.72 -8.61 53.99
N LEU A 845 -20.79 -8.03 54.52
CA LEU A 845 -22.10 -7.97 53.86
C LEU A 845 -22.25 -6.57 53.25
N THR A 846 -22.74 -6.47 52.03
CA THR A 846 -23.08 -5.21 51.36
C THR A 846 -24.53 -5.23 50.86
N GLY A 847 -24.98 -4.13 50.24
CA GLY A 847 -26.38 -3.95 49.87
C GLY A 847 -27.29 -3.81 51.09
N THR A 848 -28.48 -4.42 51.05
CA THR A 848 -29.56 -4.22 52.04
C THR A 848 -29.18 -4.65 53.47
N TYR A 849 -28.27 -5.61 53.61
CA TYR A 849 -27.86 -6.20 54.88
C TYR A 849 -26.43 -5.80 55.26
N SER A 850 -26.03 -4.56 54.93
CA SER A 850 -24.67 -4.06 55.10
C SER A 850 -24.09 -4.27 56.52
N GLY A 851 -22.89 -4.86 56.62
CA GLY A 851 -22.25 -5.15 57.90
C GLY A 851 -20.95 -5.96 57.75
N SER A 852 -20.44 -6.49 58.85
CA SER A 852 -19.25 -7.37 58.86
C SER A 852 -19.48 -8.55 59.79
N LEU A 853 -19.05 -9.73 59.37
CA LEU A 853 -19.11 -10.95 60.18
C LEU A 853 -17.84 -11.07 61.04
N THR A 854 -17.93 -11.79 62.15
CA THR A 854 -16.82 -12.07 63.06
C THR A 854 -16.41 -13.53 62.96
N ALA A 855 -15.10 -13.78 62.84
CA ALA A 855 -14.53 -15.13 62.78
C ALA A 855 -14.53 -15.84 64.14
N SER A 856 -14.79 -17.14 64.13
CA SER A 856 -14.68 -18.06 65.27
C SER A 856 -14.20 -19.42 64.78
N GLY A 857 -12.88 -19.57 64.58
CA GLY A 857 -12.32 -20.70 63.86
C GLY A 857 -12.53 -20.51 62.36
N THR A 858 -13.08 -21.52 61.67
CA THR A 858 -13.40 -21.47 60.24
C THR A 858 -14.79 -20.91 59.93
N THR A 859 -15.58 -20.59 60.96
CA THR A 859 -16.93 -20.03 60.82
C THR A 859 -16.91 -18.51 61.02
N TRP A 860 -17.48 -17.77 60.09
CA TRP A 860 -17.73 -16.32 60.15
C TRP A 860 -19.21 -16.06 60.38
N SER A 861 -19.56 -15.34 61.44
CA SER A 861 -20.98 -15.12 61.80
C SER A 861 -21.31 -13.71 62.26
N GLY A 862 -22.59 -13.33 62.14
CA GLY A 862 -23.10 -12.03 62.59
C GLY A 862 -24.60 -11.88 62.31
N THR A 863 -25.26 -10.96 63.00
CA THR A 863 -26.71 -10.69 62.84
C THR A 863 -26.93 -9.27 62.33
N VAL A 864 -27.59 -9.13 61.18
CA VAL A 864 -27.92 -7.85 60.54
C VAL A 864 -29.38 -7.90 60.04
N GLY A 865 -30.16 -6.85 60.25
CA GLY A 865 -31.55 -6.78 59.77
C GLY A 865 -32.47 -7.92 60.25
N GLY A 866 -32.23 -8.46 61.46
CA GLY A 866 -32.98 -9.61 62.00
C GLY A 866 -32.60 -10.97 61.40
N LYS A 867 -31.65 -11.02 60.47
CA LYS A 867 -31.07 -12.25 59.91
C LYS A 867 -29.68 -12.51 60.50
N THR A 868 -29.43 -13.75 60.90
CA THR A 868 -28.11 -14.28 61.27
C THR A 868 -27.50 -14.97 60.07
N PHE A 869 -26.33 -14.47 59.67
CA PHE A 869 -25.49 -14.97 58.59
C PHE A 869 -24.37 -15.81 59.20
N SER A 870 -24.08 -16.96 58.62
CA SER A 870 -23.03 -17.88 59.07
C SER A 870 -22.33 -18.52 57.88
N PHE A 871 -21.14 -18.06 57.52
CA PHE A 871 -20.31 -18.63 56.45
C PHE A 871 -19.26 -19.58 57.03
N GLU A 872 -19.20 -20.81 56.53
CA GLU A 872 -18.25 -21.84 56.96
C GLU A 872 -17.20 -22.10 55.88
N GLU A 873 -15.94 -21.79 56.18
CA GLU A 873 -14.83 -21.91 55.22
C GLU A 873 -14.58 -23.36 54.81
N THR A 874 -14.72 -24.35 55.71
CA THR A 874 -14.44 -25.76 55.37
C THR A 874 -15.41 -26.34 54.35
N THR A 875 -16.66 -25.86 54.31
CA THR A 875 -17.70 -26.29 53.35
C THR A 875 -17.82 -25.35 52.15
N GLY A 876 -17.53 -24.06 52.34
CA GLY A 876 -17.81 -23.00 51.36
C GLY A 876 -19.28 -22.58 51.33
N VAL A 877 -20.03 -22.80 52.40
CA VAL A 877 -21.48 -22.54 52.51
C VAL A 877 -21.75 -21.34 53.42
N LEU A 878 -22.59 -20.41 52.96
CA LEU A 878 -23.23 -19.37 53.77
C LEU A 878 -24.64 -19.82 54.13
N THR A 879 -24.91 -20.07 55.41
CA THR A 879 -26.27 -20.25 55.93
C THR A 879 -26.83 -18.89 56.33
N VAL A 880 -28.02 -18.55 55.80
CA VAL A 880 -28.82 -17.41 56.27
C VAL A 880 -30.02 -17.95 57.04
N SER A 881 -30.18 -17.48 58.27
CA SER A 881 -31.25 -17.87 59.18
C SER A 881 -31.81 -16.64 59.87
N GLY A 882 -33.03 -16.68 60.39
CA GLY A 882 -33.60 -15.55 61.12
C GLY A 882 -35.11 -15.67 61.26
N GLY A 883 -35.63 -15.12 62.35
CA GLY A 883 -37.01 -15.32 62.77
C GLY A 883 -38.03 -14.92 61.71
N VAL A 884 -39.13 -15.67 61.70
CA VAL A 884 -40.41 -15.18 61.16
C VAL A 884 -40.89 -14.01 62.02
N THR A 885 -41.47 -13.00 61.40
CA THR A 885 -42.24 -11.97 62.10
C THR A 885 -43.42 -12.59 62.85
N PRO A 886 -43.94 -11.94 63.90
CA PRO A 886 -45.16 -12.38 64.59
C PRO A 886 -46.34 -12.66 63.65
N LEU A 887 -46.55 -11.85 62.61
CA LEU A 887 -47.56 -12.11 61.56
C LEU A 887 -47.20 -13.32 60.68
N GLU A 888 -45.95 -13.50 60.22
CA GLU A 888 -45.55 -14.69 59.46
C GLU A 888 -45.68 -15.98 60.28
N ALA A 889 -45.39 -15.93 61.58
CA ALA A 889 -45.58 -17.05 62.50
C ALA A 889 -47.06 -17.40 62.67
N TRP A 890 -47.93 -16.40 62.81
CA TRP A 890 -49.38 -16.58 62.85
C TRP A 890 -49.94 -17.12 61.53
N ARG A 891 -49.49 -16.62 60.37
CA ARG A 891 -49.87 -17.18 59.06
C ARG A 891 -49.48 -18.66 58.95
N SER A 892 -48.26 -19.02 59.36
CA SER A 892 -47.79 -20.42 59.33
C SER A 892 -48.57 -21.35 60.27
N ALA A 893 -49.19 -20.82 61.33
CA ALA A 893 -50.02 -21.57 62.26
C ALA A 893 -51.46 -21.79 61.74
N ASN A 894 -52.05 -20.78 61.09
CA ASN A 894 -53.45 -20.80 60.63
C ASN A 894 -53.61 -21.29 59.18
N PHE A 895 -52.63 -21.05 58.31
CA PHE A 895 -52.66 -21.39 56.89
C PHE A 895 -51.54 -22.40 56.56
N PRO A 896 -51.83 -23.72 56.53
CA PRO A 896 -50.81 -24.75 56.37
C PRO A 896 -49.96 -24.57 55.11
N GLY A 897 -48.68 -24.24 55.30
CA GLY A 897 -47.67 -24.17 54.23
C GLY A 897 -47.38 -22.77 53.67
N SER A 898 -47.87 -21.67 54.26
CA SER A 898 -47.46 -20.31 53.86
C SER A 898 -47.15 -19.37 55.03
N THR A 899 -46.02 -18.68 54.96
CA THR A 899 -45.73 -17.46 55.73
C THR A 899 -46.01 -16.17 54.93
N ALA A 900 -46.18 -16.28 53.62
CA ALA A 900 -46.23 -15.14 52.70
C ALA A 900 -47.63 -14.52 52.61
N THR A 901 -47.68 -13.21 52.30
CA THR A 901 -48.92 -12.47 52.05
C THR A 901 -49.50 -12.73 50.64
N THR A 902 -49.73 -14.01 50.33
CA THR A 902 -50.26 -14.46 49.03
C THR A 902 -51.27 -15.59 49.18
N GLY A 903 -52.19 -15.68 48.22
CA GLY A 903 -53.28 -16.66 48.25
C GLY A 903 -54.14 -16.51 49.51
N ASN A 904 -54.49 -17.64 50.11
CA ASN A 904 -55.37 -17.71 51.29
C ASN A 904 -54.81 -16.97 52.52
N GLY A 905 -53.48 -16.81 52.63
CA GLY A 905 -52.82 -16.12 53.74
C GLY A 905 -52.49 -14.64 53.47
N ALA A 906 -52.99 -14.07 52.37
CA ALA A 906 -52.78 -12.66 52.05
C ALA A 906 -53.51 -11.73 53.03
N ASP A 907 -52.95 -10.54 53.27
CA ASP A 907 -53.48 -9.58 54.26
C ASP A 907 -54.91 -9.11 53.99
N THR A 908 -55.32 -9.11 52.72
CA THR A 908 -56.67 -8.74 52.25
C THR A 908 -57.52 -9.95 51.85
N ALA A 909 -57.08 -11.18 52.16
CA ALA A 909 -57.91 -12.37 51.98
C ALA A 909 -58.79 -12.59 53.21
N ASP A 910 -59.95 -13.19 52.95
CA ASP A 910 -61.02 -13.59 53.85
C ASP A 910 -61.09 -15.12 53.67
N TYR A 911 -60.41 -15.89 54.54
CA TYR A 911 -60.15 -17.31 54.30
C TYR A 911 -61.32 -18.21 54.72
N ASP A 912 -61.98 -17.86 55.83
CA ASP A 912 -63.15 -18.58 56.33
C ASP A 912 -64.45 -18.13 55.64
N GLY A 913 -64.53 -16.88 55.18
CA GLY A 913 -65.69 -16.28 54.52
C GLY A 913 -66.61 -15.49 55.46
N ASP A 914 -66.13 -15.02 56.61
CA ASP A 914 -66.95 -14.25 57.56
C ASP A 914 -67.08 -12.75 57.23
N GLY A 915 -66.20 -12.23 56.35
CA GLY A 915 -66.15 -10.82 55.93
C GLY A 915 -65.07 -9.98 56.59
N LEU A 916 -64.26 -10.55 57.49
CA LEU A 916 -63.00 -9.98 57.96
C LEU A 916 -61.85 -10.31 57.00
N ALA A 917 -60.74 -9.58 57.13
CA ALA A 917 -59.53 -9.85 56.37
C ALA A 917 -58.42 -10.29 57.31
N ASN A 918 -57.63 -11.30 56.92
CA ASN A 918 -56.59 -11.94 57.74
C ASN A 918 -55.72 -10.97 58.55
N LEU A 919 -55.34 -9.81 57.98
CA LEU A 919 -54.53 -8.80 58.69
C LEU A 919 -55.29 -8.14 59.84
N LEU A 920 -56.58 -7.85 59.65
CA LEU A 920 -57.44 -7.31 60.70
C LEU A 920 -57.69 -8.37 61.79
N GLU A 921 -57.92 -9.62 61.39
CA GLU A 921 -58.09 -10.74 62.31
C GLU A 921 -56.88 -10.97 63.21
N TYR A 922 -55.69 -11.02 62.60
CA TYR A 922 -54.44 -11.05 63.34
C TYR A 922 -54.32 -9.87 64.32
N ALA A 923 -54.70 -8.68 63.89
CA ALA A 923 -54.71 -7.47 64.72
C ALA A 923 -55.70 -7.54 65.89
N THR A 924 -56.77 -8.35 65.79
CA THR A 924 -57.85 -8.41 66.78
C THR A 924 -57.97 -9.72 67.54
N ASP A 925 -57.12 -10.71 67.24
CA ASP A 925 -57.08 -12.03 67.89
C ASP A 925 -58.36 -12.86 67.62
N THR A 926 -58.83 -12.87 66.36
CA THR A 926 -59.93 -13.73 65.87
C THR A 926 -59.42 -14.97 65.13
N ASP A 927 -60.31 -15.95 64.93
CA ASP A 927 -60.00 -17.24 64.29
C ASP A 927 -60.18 -17.16 62.78
N ALA A 928 -59.07 -17.01 62.06
CA ALA A 928 -59.03 -16.87 60.60
C ALA A 928 -59.25 -18.19 59.81
N VAL A 929 -59.69 -19.26 60.48
CA VAL A 929 -59.90 -20.60 59.88
C VAL A 929 -61.34 -21.10 60.10
N LEU A 930 -62.06 -20.55 61.08
CA LEU A 930 -63.39 -20.98 61.48
C LEU A 930 -64.38 -19.81 61.56
N THR A 931 -65.20 -19.67 60.51
CA THR A 931 -66.30 -18.70 60.39
C THR A 931 -66.92 -18.34 61.73
N ASN A 932 -66.77 -17.08 62.15
CA ASN A 932 -67.20 -16.56 63.47
C ASN A 932 -68.74 -16.53 63.60
N THR A 933 -69.34 -17.72 63.69
CA THR A 933 -70.71 -17.98 63.26
C THR A 933 -71.74 -17.71 64.36
N ASN A 934 -72.28 -16.48 64.35
CA ASN A 934 -73.56 -16.19 65.01
C ASN A 934 -74.51 -15.42 64.08
N ALA A 935 -75.35 -16.16 63.36
CA ALA A 935 -76.04 -15.65 62.19
C ALA A 935 -77.35 -14.89 62.49
N LYS A 936 -77.26 -13.61 62.88
CA LYS A 936 -78.35 -12.63 62.66
C LYS A 936 -77.94 -11.16 62.83
N ILE A 937 -77.99 -10.40 61.73
CA ILE A 937 -78.23 -8.95 61.63
C ILE A 937 -77.45 -8.06 62.62
N ALA A 938 -76.38 -7.45 62.10
CA ALA A 938 -75.64 -6.32 62.69
C ALA A 938 -74.81 -6.61 63.97
N GLY A 939 -73.55 -6.98 63.78
CA GLY A 939 -72.54 -7.12 64.82
C GLY A 939 -72.18 -8.59 65.12
N PRO A 940 -71.03 -8.88 65.74
CA PRO A 940 -70.22 -7.98 66.57
C PRO A 940 -69.58 -6.82 65.80
N SER A 941 -69.76 -5.60 66.31
CA SER A 941 -69.02 -4.45 65.80
C SER A 941 -67.61 -4.56 66.37
N LEU A 942 -66.73 -5.24 65.63
CA LEU A 942 -65.33 -5.53 66.01
C LEU A 942 -64.56 -4.26 66.40
N VAL A 943 -64.99 -3.11 65.86
CA VAL A 943 -64.83 -1.81 66.52
C VAL A 943 -66.18 -1.33 67.08
N VAL A 944 -66.33 -1.21 68.40
CA VAL A 944 -67.54 -0.76 69.09
C VAL A 944 -67.56 0.76 69.14
N ALA A 945 -68.46 1.38 68.41
CA ALA A 945 -68.76 2.81 68.54
C ALA A 945 -69.65 3.06 69.77
N SER A 946 -69.33 4.08 70.57
CA SER A 946 -70.12 4.51 71.73
C SER A 946 -69.93 6.01 71.98
N THR A 947 -70.47 6.56 73.06
CA THR A 947 -70.19 7.94 73.48
C THR A 947 -69.85 8.03 74.95
N VAL A 948 -68.87 8.89 75.28
CA VAL A 948 -68.53 9.24 76.66
C VAL A 948 -68.95 10.68 76.92
N THR A 949 -69.61 10.95 78.05
CA THR A 949 -69.95 12.31 78.48
C THR A 949 -69.13 12.68 79.70
N ASN A 950 -68.48 13.85 79.66
CA ASN A 950 -67.74 14.44 80.76
C ASN A 950 -68.12 15.93 80.90
N GLY A 951 -67.49 16.66 81.83
CA GLY A 951 -67.80 18.07 82.09
C GLY A 951 -67.58 19.03 80.91
N SER A 952 -66.90 18.58 79.85
CA SER A 952 -66.62 19.35 78.63
C SER A 952 -67.53 19.00 77.44
N GLY A 953 -68.37 17.97 77.55
CA GLY A 953 -69.30 17.55 76.49
C GLY A 953 -69.46 16.04 76.33
N THR A 954 -70.17 15.64 75.28
CA THR A 954 -70.35 14.24 74.85
C THR A 954 -69.50 13.98 73.61
N PHE A 955 -68.62 12.99 73.66
CA PHE A 955 -67.62 12.68 72.64
C PHE A 955 -67.84 11.29 72.05
N LEU A 956 -67.52 11.11 70.77
CA LEU A 956 -67.60 9.83 70.07
C LEU A 956 -66.39 8.95 70.44
N THR A 957 -66.62 7.70 70.83
CA THR A 957 -65.57 6.74 71.18
C THR A 957 -65.58 5.55 70.24
N LEU A 958 -64.39 5.00 69.98
CA LEU A 958 -64.21 3.75 69.24
C LEU A 958 -63.37 2.77 70.08
N SER A 959 -64.00 1.73 70.60
CA SER A 959 -63.35 0.65 71.33
C SER A 959 -63.05 -0.52 70.41
N TYR A 960 -61.84 -1.04 70.42
CA TYR A 960 -61.42 -2.16 69.57
C TYR A 960 -60.48 -3.10 70.32
N PRO A 961 -60.54 -4.43 70.10
CA PRO A 961 -59.53 -5.33 70.58
C PRO A 961 -58.21 -5.08 69.83
N LYS A 962 -57.10 -5.30 70.53
CA LYS A 962 -55.74 -5.35 69.99
C LYS A 962 -55.10 -6.65 70.46
N ASN A 963 -54.63 -7.46 69.52
CA ASN A 963 -53.85 -8.64 69.81
C ASN A 963 -52.51 -8.25 70.48
N PRO A 964 -52.19 -8.76 71.69
CA PRO A 964 -50.91 -8.49 72.34
C PRO A 964 -49.71 -9.16 71.66
N ALA A 965 -49.93 -10.21 70.85
CA ALA A 965 -48.89 -10.84 70.03
C ALA A 965 -48.57 -10.06 68.75
N ALA A 966 -49.48 -9.19 68.28
CA ALA A 966 -49.29 -8.31 67.13
C ALA A 966 -48.42 -7.09 67.47
N THR A 967 -47.14 -7.36 67.77
CA THR A 967 -46.12 -6.34 68.06
C THR A 967 -45.53 -5.68 66.82
N ASP A 968 -45.79 -6.24 65.65
CA ASP A 968 -45.39 -5.76 64.32
C ASP A 968 -46.48 -4.96 63.59
N LEU A 969 -47.62 -4.66 64.25
CA LEU A 969 -48.72 -3.88 63.66
C LEU A 969 -48.88 -2.47 64.23
N THR A 970 -49.11 -1.51 63.31
CA THR A 970 -49.49 -0.13 63.60
C THR A 970 -51.02 0.04 63.58
N TYR A 971 -51.58 0.56 64.67
CA TYR A 971 -53.02 0.76 64.86
C TYR A 971 -53.32 2.27 64.90
N THR A 972 -54.05 2.77 63.91
CA THR A 972 -54.37 4.21 63.77
C THR A 972 -55.88 4.41 63.73
N VAL A 973 -56.46 5.05 64.74
CA VAL A 973 -57.84 5.55 64.62
C VAL A 973 -57.83 6.84 63.81
N GLN A 974 -58.62 6.86 62.75
CA GLN A 974 -58.80 8.01 61.86
C GLN A 974 -60.20 8.58 61.99
N THR A 975 -60.34 9.87 61.72
CA THR A 975 -61.58 10.62 61.84
C THR A 975 -61.88 11.45 60.59
N THR A 976 -63.17 11.70 60.35
CA THR A 976 -63.66 12.70 59.39
C THR A 976 -64.99 13.27 59.86
N ASN A 977 -65.38 14.43 59.29
CA ASN A 977 -66.72 15.01 59.46
C ASN A 977 -67.68 14.60 58.33
N ASP A 978 -67.14 14.07 57.22
CA ASP A 978 -67.90 13.64 56.04
C ASP A 978 -67.28 12.37 55.45
N LEU A 979 -68.11 11.39 55.11
CA LEU A 979 -67.67 10.14 54.47
C LEU A 979 -67.22 10.34 53.01
N GLY A 980 -67.57 11.47 52.39
CA GLY A 980 -67.12 11.86 51.05
C GLY A 980 -65.69 12.40 50.97
N VAL A 981 -64.97 12.54 52.10
CA VAL A 981 -63.58 13.05 52.13
C VAL A 981 -62.63 12.11 52.87
N THR A 982 -61.33 12.24 52.58
CA THR A 982 -60.27 11.41 53.16
C THR A 982 -60.24 11.52 54.69
N PHE A 983 -60.33 10.38 55.36
CA PHE A 983 -60.13 10.27 56.80
C PHE A 983 -58.69 10.67 57.19
N THR A 984 -58.53 11.44 58.26
CA THR A 984 -57.23 11.88 58.81
C THR A 984 -56.98 11.24 60.17
N THR A 985 -55.71 10.99 60.53
CA THR A 985 -55.35 10.49 61.87
C THR A 985 -55.95 11.36 62.97
N GLY A 986 -56.72 10.74 63.87
CA GLY A 986 -57.48 11.47 64.87
C GLY A 986 -56.62 11.94 66.04
N THR A 987 -56.88 13.16 66.53
CA THR A 987 -56.09 13.83 67.58
C THR A 987 -56.69 13.74 69.01
N GLY A 988 -57.74 12.94 69.20
CA GLY A 988 -58.25 12.51 70.51
C GLY A 988 -57.36 11.48 71.22
N SER A 989 -57.78 11.07 72.43
CA SER A 989 -56.98 10.26 73.36
C SER A 989 -57.35 8.78 73.37
N THR A 990 -56.36 7.89 73.39
CA THR A 990 -56.55 6.46 73.65
C THR A 990 -56.43 6.11 75.14
N ASN A 991 -57.20 5.12 75.58
CA ASN A 991 -57.07 4.43 76.85
C ASN A 991 -57.07 2.92 76.60
N VAL A 992 -56.33 2.13 77.39
CA VAL A 992 -56.15 0.68 77.16
C VAL A 992 -56.55 -0.08 78.42
N ASN A 993 -57.46 -1.05 78.27
CA ASN A 993 -57.95 -1.89 79.37
C ASN A 993 -57.92 -3.35 78.93
N GLY A 994 -56.96 -4.11 79.48
CA GLY A 994 -56.62 -5.43 78.93
C GLY A 994 -56.27 -5.33 77.45
N ASN A 995 -56.79 -6.26 76.65
CA ASN A 995 -56.61 -6.27 75.19
C ASN A 995 -57.54 -5.26 74.47
N THR A 996 -58.36 -4.45 75.16
CA THR A 996 -59.25 -3.47 74.49
C THR A 996 -58.68 -2.05 74.55
N VAL A 997 -58.46 -1.45 73.38
CA VAL A 997 -58.11 -0.03 73.22
C VAL A 997 -59.38 0.76 72.98
N THR A 998 -59.66 1.78 73.80
CA THR A 998 -60.75 2.74 73.59
C THR A 998 -60.18 4.10 73.20
N TYR A 999 -60.39 4.47 71.95
CA TYR A 999 -60.16 5.82 71.47
C TYR A 999 -61.35 6.73 71.83
N THR A 1000 -61.06 7.94 72.30
CA THR A 1000 -62.06 9.00 72.53
C THR A 1000 -61.71 10.20 71.66
N ASP A 1001 -62.63 10.58 70.77
CA ASP A 1001 -62.49 11.77 69.93
C ASP A 1001 -62.46 13.07 70.74
N ASN A 1002 -61.81 14.12 70.23
CA ASN A 1002 -61.71 15.42 70.89
C ASN A 1002 -62.77 16.44 70.43
N VAL A 1003 -63.64 16.08 69.47
CA VAL A 1003 -64.74 16.92 69.00
C VAL A 1003 -66.05 16.56 69.72
N PRO A 1004 -66.70 17.49 70.43
CA PRO A 1004 -67.93 17.20 71.17
C PRO A 1004 -69.16 17.23 70.25
N LEU A 1005 -69.96 16.16 70.31
CA LEU A 1005 -71.16 15.92 69.49
C LEU A 1005 -72.34 16.85 69.81
N ASN A 1006 -72.29 17.57 70.94
CA ASN A 1006 -73.30 18.57 71.30
C ASN A 1006 -73.06 19.95 70.64
N SER A 1007 -72.01 20.10 69.83
CA SER A 1007 -71.77 21.31 69.03
C SER A 1007 -72.65 21.33 67.76
N THR A 1008 -73.13 22.51 67.38
CA THR A 1008 -74.07 22.67 66.25
C THR A 1008 -73.48 22.17 64.93
N ASN A 1009 -74.22 21.29 64.25
CA ASN A 1009 -73.83 20.60 63.01
C ASN A 1009 -72.66 19.59 63.14
N ALA A 1010 -72.35 19.11 64.35
CA ALA A 1010 -71.36 18.05 64.53
C ALA A 1010 -71.77 16.74 63.81
N ARG A 1011 -71.06 16.42 62.73
CA ARG A 1011 -70.93 15.07 62.18
C ARG A 1011 -69.51 14.59 62.46
N ARG A 1012 -69.37 13.37 62.98
CA ARG A 1012 -68.07 12.72 63.20
C ARG A 1012 -68.19 11.24 62.86
N PHE A 1013 -67.21 10.74 62.13
CA PHE A 1013 -67.05 9.32 61.79
C PHE A 1013 -65.65 8.89 62.20
N LEU A 1014 -65.56 7.77 62.90
CA LEU A 1014 -64.30 7.15 63.32
C LEU A 1014 -64.13 5.82 62.57
N ARG A 1015 -62.90 5.49 62.19
CA ARG A 1015 -62.53 4.14 61.73
C ARG A 1015 -61.19 3.73 62.30
N LEU A 1016 -60.99 2.44 62.51
CA LEU A 1016 -59.66 1.88 62.73
C LEU A 1016 -58.99 1.62 61.37
N GLN A 1017 -57.72 1.98 61.25
CA GLN A 1017 -56.81 1.48 60.22
C GLN A 1017 -55.72 0.65 60.92
N VAL A 1018 -55.44 -0.52 60.35
CA VAL A 1018 -54.29 -1.37 60.70
C VAL A 1018 -53.32 -1.35 59.52
N ALA A 1019 -52.02 -1.43 59.81
CA ALA A 1019 -50.96 -1.65 58.83
C ALA A 1019 -49.83 -2.49 59.44
N HIS A 1020 -49.22 -3.35 58.62
CA HIS A 1020 -47.92 -4.00 58.83
C HIS A 1020 -46.85 -3.14 58.14
#